data_AF-A0A6V8CHZ0-F1
#
_entry.id   AF-A0A6V8CHZ0-F1
#
_cell.length_a   1.000
_cell.length_b   1.000
_cell.length_c   1.000
_cell.angle_alpha   90.00
_cell.angle_beta   90.00
_cell.angle_gamma   90.00
#
_symmetry.space_group_name_H-M   'P 1'
#
loop_
_entity.id
_entity.type
_entity.pdbx_description
1 polymer ?
#
loop_
_entity_poly.entity_id
_entity_poly.type
_entity_poly.pdbx_seq_one_letter_code
_entity_poly.pdbx_strand_id
1 'polypeptide(L)'
;MNINGSWNLGPSSDFSGTATGLVVDFPRVIVGSRSGSISYHYHYRFDSLLVERQATQTFSNLPHYGMDLIEDGTIGFTCYSGGSCSSLARKIIQYGDGSITDLRTPTSTSSVVISPNQATSIQFSSLKFTGMLGYQGPQSSIEIALSNDGGVTWVSAEVGDTVLFATNGNQFRWKAWLNGTNTETPVLDLVSIEYTSSYYSSGYFYCRFGSYTATSMPLAATINYNATVPSGSSLKVEIRQGSTSTINALQFNSGQTRSITATSGYLYLYVTLTRGSNPPSTPVLHDLNLTFVQDAPTDVGIDIGDDGVSEWEYTDTLLGTTTASGQDLIDGLNEQIEGTGQGMNNISVVLTSETAGILSLDEFFVTYSMNTLNLDMIFNKSDILHQRNTPYEVVTRHIIGDNANSIRKATLQIKATPLSSSPTLEWDVVQGFLPPNDPSAWIDTTNTYSYVVESNGMLEIHWQFDVTTNFPEQTNVKFVSSCTDDSDANGGEGYSPALLTSADSLSVNHTFGLGWMQLIDDTGSVVRDDVQSGEWVAAGETLTFTGAMWYLNTQDTPRDSAFDARVSQDGYLCSTCRDTSNMNGMFHINVDMPQSDIPEGVTFELQTYNERDPNWVLSPNEDWQRFVYVDGTPPKALSVSPLEDAYEAATV
;
A
#
# COMPACT_ATOMS: atom_id res chain seq x y z
N MET A 1 -76.55 -51.67 10.18
CA MET A 1 -76.05 -51.35 8.83
C MET A 1 -77.00 -52.00 7.84
N ASN A 2 -77.59 -51.25 6.90
CA ASN A 2 -78.59 -51.77 5.97
C ASN A 2 -77.88 -52.74 4.99
N ILE A 3 -78.35 -53.98 4.89
CA ILE A 3 -77.69 -55.09 4.13
C ILE A 3 -77.69 -54.86 2.60
N ASN A 4 -78.38 -53.83 2.10
CA ASN A 4 -78.43 -53.47 0.68
C ASN A 4 -77.84 -52.07 0.43
N GLY A 5 -76.51 -51.96 0.43
CA GLY A 5 -75.77 -50.78 -0.03
C GLY A 5 -75.01 -51.07 -1.32
N SER A 6 -74.74 -50.03 -2.12
CA SER A 6 -73.87 -50.09 -3.30
C SER A 6 -72.72 -49.09 -3.08
N TRP A 7 -71.48 -49.55 -3.24
CA TRP A 7 -70.29 -48.72 -3.04
C TRP A 7 -69.42 -48.73 -4.30
N ASN A 8 -68.89 -47.56 -4.68
CA ASN A 8 -67.98 -47.43 -5.82
C ASN A 8 -66.52 -47.57 -5.36
N LEU A 9 -65.75 -48.41 -6.04
CA LEU A 9 -64.33 -48.70 -5.73
C LEU A 9 -63.34 -47.73 -6.41
N GLY A 10 -63.84 -46.64 -6.98
CA GLY A 10 -63.05 -45.66 -7.74
C GLY A 10 -63.08 -45.87 -9.27
N PRO A 11 -62.33 -45.05 -10.04
CA PRO A 11 -62.27 -45.12 -11.50
C PRO A 11 -61.54 -46.37 -12.01
N SER A 12 -61.88 -46.85 -13.22
CA SER A 12 -61.28 -48.05 -13.82
C SER A 12 -59.77 -47.96 -14.07
N SER A 13 -59.20 -46.76 -14.07
CA SER A 13 -57.75 -46.54 -14.17
C SER A 13 -56.98 -47.07 -12.96
N ASP A 14 -57.65 -47.20 -11.81
CA ASP A 14 -57.07 -47.74 -10.57
C ASP A 14 -57.03 -49.28 -10.55
N PHE A 15 -57.67 -49.91 -11.53
CA PHE A 15 -57.80 -51.35 -11.64
C PHE A 15 -57.20 -51.84 -12.96
N SER A 16 -56.09 -52.58 -12.88
CA SER A 16 -55.42 -53.11 -14.08
C SER A 16 -55.69 -54.61 -14.24
N GLY A 17 -56.00 -55.05 -15.46
CA GLY A 17 -56.15 -56.48 -15.77
C GLY A 17 -57.55 -57.06 -15.51
N THR A 18 -57.64 -58.39 -15.52
CA THR A 18 -58.90 -59.13 -15.33
C THR A 18 -59.16 -59.31 -13.84
N ALA A 19 -60.38 -59.01 -13.36
CA ALA A 19 -60.75 -59.24 -11.98
C ALA A 19 -60.69 -60.73 -11.61
N THR A 20 -60.12 -61.05 -10.46
CA THR A 20 -59.83 -62.42 -10.03
C THR A 20 -60.59 -62.85 -8.78
N GLY A 21 -61.09 -61.89 -8.00
CA GLY A 21 -61.88 -62.13 -6.80
C GLY A 21 -62.16 -60.84 -6.03
N LEU A 22 -63.04 -60.93 -5.04
CA LEU A 22 -63.39 -59.86 -4.12
C LEU A 22 -63.55 -60.47 -2.72
N VAL A 23 -62.85 -59.90 -1.74
CA VAL A 23 -63.00 -60.26 -0.33
C VAL A 23 -63.46 -59.03 0.43
N VAL A 24 -64.51 -59.19 1.23
CA VAL A 24 -65.06 -58.12 2.08
C VAL A 24 -65.07 -58.63 3.51
N ASP A 25 -64.24 -58.03 4.36
CA ASP A 25 -64.16 -58.28 5.80
C ASP A 25 -64.17 -56.93 6.52
N PHE A 26 -65.35 -56.45 6.92
CA PHE A 26 -65.54 -55.05 7.31
C PHE A 26 -64.61 -54.62 8.47
N PRO A 27 -63.98 -53.42 8.42
CA PRO A 27 -64.02 -52.40 7.36
C PRO A 27 -63.11 -52.59 6.13
N ARG A 28 -62.47 -53.74 5.91
CA ARG A 28 -61.56 -53.99 4.77
C ARG A 28 -62.28 -54.55 3.54
N VAL A 29 -61.87 -54.09 2.37
CA VAL A 29 -62.27 -54.64 1.06
C VAL A 29 -61.01 -54.89 0.23
N ILE A 30 -60.90 -56.08 -0.36
CA ILE A 30 -59.77 -56.45 -1.20
C ILE A 30 -60.29 -56.90 -2.54
N VAL A 31 -59.81 -56.26 -3.60
CA VAL A 31 -60.18 -56.60 -4.97
C VAL A 31 -58.97 -57.21 -5.65
N GLY A 32 -59.10 -58.43 -6.14
CA GLY A 32 -58.06 -59.09 -6.91
C GLY A 32 -58.15 -58.76 -8.39
N SER A 33 -57.00 -58.56 -9.03
CA SER A 33 -56.88 -58.54 -10.48
C SER A 33 -55.66 -59.32 -10.96
N ARG A 34 -55.62 -59.63 -12.25
CA ARG A 34 -54.48 -60.29 -12.90
C ARG A 34 -54.17 -59.69 -14.25
N SER A 35 -52.88 -59.54 -14.52
CA SER A 35 -52.32 -59.20 -15.83
C SER A 35 -51.13 -60.12 -16.13
N GLY A 36 -51.30 -61.05 -17.07
CA GLY A 36 -50.26 -62.03 -17.42
C GLY A 36 -49.87 -62.96 -16.26
N SER A 37 -48.59 -62.98 -15.90
CA SER A 37 -48.01 -63.75 -14.78
C SER A 37 -48.04 -63.00 -13.44
N ILE A 38 -48.61 -61.79 -13.39
CA ILE A 38 -48.68 -60.94 -12.20
C ILE A 38 -50.14 -60.82 -11.77
N SER A 39 -50.40 -60.92 -10.46
CA SER A 39 -51.69 -60.57 -9.87
C SER A 39 -51.54 -59.43 -8.87
N TYR A 40 -52.59 -58.64 -8.72
CA TYR A 40 -52.66 -57.50 -7.81
C TYR A 40 -53.79 -57.70 -6.82
N HIS A 41 -53.56 -57.40 -5.55
CA HIS A 41 -54.61 -57.20 -4.56
C HIS A 41 -54.69 -55.71 -4.27
N TYR A 42 -55.82 -55.10 -4.56
CA TYR A 42 -56.10 -53.70 -4.24
C TYR A 42 -56.81 -53.65 -2.90
N HIS A 43 -56.19 -53.03 -1.91
CA HIS A 43 -56.69 -52.94 -0.55
C HIS A 43 -57.43 -51.62 -0.37
N TYR A 44 -58.65 -51.70 0.14
CA TYR A 44 -59.49 -50.58 0.45
C TYR A 44 -60.02 -50.66 1.87
N ARG A 45 -60.38 -49.50 2.42
CA ARG A 45 -61.02 -49.35 3.72
C ARG A 45 -62.37 -48.67 3.56
N PHE A 46 -63.38 -49.18 4.26
CA PHE A 46 -64.64 -48.48 4.49
C PHE A 46 -64.42 -47.33 5.46
N ASP A 47 -64.67 -46.12 4.97
CA ASP A 47 -64.83 -44.93 5.79
C ASP A 47 -66.25 -44.38 5.56
N SER A 48 -67.15 -44.74 6.46
CA SER A 48 -68.57 -44.37 6.37
C SER A 48 -69.23 -44.81 5.05
N LEU A 49 -69.51 -43.88 4.12
CA LEU A 49 -70.19 -44.13 2.84
C LEU A 49 -69.22 -44.29 1.64
N LEU A 50 -67.92 -44.11 1.85
CA LEU A 50 -66.90 -44.19 0.80
C LEU A 50 -65.92 -45.34 1.04
N VAL A 51 -65.33 -45.82 -0.05
CA VAL A 51 -64.30 -46.87 -0.03
C VAL A 51 -63.02 -46.23 -0.55
N GLU A 52 -62.03 -46.08 0.33
CA GLU A 52 -60.77 -45.41 0.00
C GLU A 52 -59.67 -46.44 -0.27
N ARG A 53 -58.97 -46.32 -1.41
CA ARG A 53 -57.84 -47.21 -1.74
C ARG A 53 -56.67 -46.89 -0.84
N GLN A 54 -56.24 -47.88 -0.07
CA GLN A 54 -55.14 -47.75 0.88
C GLN A 54 -53.83 -48.19 0.26
N ALA A 55 -53.87 -49.25 -0.57
CA ALA A 55 -52.66 -49.77 -1.18
C ALA A 55 -52.91 -50.80 -2.29
N THR A 56 -51.83 -51.18 -2.97
CA THR A 56 -51.80 -52.27 -3.93
C THR A 56 -50.68 -53.23 -3.58
N GLN A 57 -51.03 -54.50 -3.37
CA GLN A 57 -50.07 -55.58 -3.24
C GLN A 57 -49.88 -56.29 -4.59
N THR A 58 -48.64 -56.64 -4.91
CA THR A 58 -48.28 -57.31 -6.17
C THR A 58 -47.74 -58.72 -5.92
N PHE A 59 -48.26 -59.70 -6.67
CA PHE A 59 -47.83 -61.09 -6.67
C PHE A 59 -47.18 -61.44 -8.01
N SER A 60 -45.86 -61.36 -8.05
CA SER A 60 -45.07 -61.71 -9.23
C SER A 60 -44.93 -63.22 -9.37
N ASN A 61 -45.14 -63.74 -10.59
CA ASN A 61 -45.06 -65.18 -10.92
C ASN A 61 -46.07 -66.06 -10.15
N LEU A 62 -47.12 -65.47 -9.60
CA LEU A 62 -48.21 -66.19 -8.95
C LEU A 62 -49.57 -65.70 -9.47
N PRO A 63 -49.87 -65.92 -10.77
CA PRO A 63 -51.15 -65.56 -11.34
C PRO A 63 -52.27 -66.39 -10.69
N HIS A 64 -53.29 -65.76 -10.10
CA HIS A 64 -54.32 -66.48 -9.35
C HIS A 64 -55.76 -66.03 -9.62
N TYR A 65 -56.72 -66.93 -9.38
CA TYR A 65 -58.18 -66.71 -9.42
C TYR A 65 -58.86 -67.32 -8.20
N GLY A 66 -60.06 -66.79 -7.91
CA GLY A 66 -60.81 -67.10 -6.71
C GLY A 66 -60.14 -66.38 -5.55
N MET A 67 -60.90 -65.59 -4.81
CA MET A 67 -60.46 -65.06 -3.53
C MET A 67 -61.63 -65.21 -2.59
N ASP A 68 -61.40 -65.85 -1.46
CA ASP A 68 -62.40 -65.98 -0.40
C ASP A 68 -61.70 -66.05 0.96
N LEU A 69 -62.45 -65.80 2.02
CA LEU A 69 -61.96 -66.00 3.38
C LEU A 69 -61.99 -67.49 3.71
N ILE A 70 -60.90 -68.00 4.29
CA ILE A 70 -60.82 -69.37 4.82
C ILE A 70 -61.00 -69.33 6.34
N GLU A 71 -61.26 -70.49 6.97
CA GLU A 71 -61.59 -70.65 8.40
C GLU A 71 -60.63 -69.95 9.39
N ASP A 72 -59.39 -69.66 8.99
CA ASP A 72 -58.37 -68.98 9.78
C ASP A 72 -58.29 -67.46 9.53
N GLY A 73 -59.24 -66.90 8.76
CA GLY A 73 -59.27 -65.50 8.37
C GLY A 73 -58.24 -65.13 7.30
N THR A 74 -57.51 -66.11 6.76
CA THR A 74 -56.62 -65.90 5.61
C THR A 74 -57.41 -65.86 4.30
N ILE A 75 -56.80 -65.29 3.26
CA ILE A 75 -57.40 -65.24 1.94
C ILE A 75 -56.94 -66.46 1.15
N GLY A 76 -57.91 -67.27 0.74
CA GLY A 76 -57.74 -68.41 -0.14
C GLY A 76 -57.84 -68.04 -1.61
N PHE A 77 -56.82 -68.37 -2.39
CA PHE A 77 -56.87 -68.26 -3.84
C PHE A 77 -56.18 -69.43 -4.55
N THR A 78 -56.47 -69.64 -5.83
CA THR A 78 -55.91 -70.74 -6.62
C THR A 78 -55.05 -70.23 -7.77
N CYS A 79 -53.91 -70.88 -8.00
CA CYS A 79 -52.99 -70.49 -9.07
C CYS A 79 -53.53 -70.90 -10.45
N TYR A 80 -53.50 -69.99 -11.41
CA TYR A 80 -54.19 -70.08 -12.70
C TYR A 80 -53.35 -70.63 -13.86
N SER A 81 -52.06 -70.32 -13.94
CA SER A 81 -51.22 -70.54 -15.12
C SER A 81 -50.16 -71.63 -14.92
N GLY A 82 -50.23 -72.71 -15.71
CA GLY A 82 -49.49 -73.95 -15.48
C GLY A 82 -47.95 -73.86 -15.42
N GLY A 83 -47.32 -72.88 -16.07
CA GLY A 83 -45.85 -72.73 -16.04
C GLY A 83 -45.33 -72.15 -14.72
N SER A 84 -46.00 -71.11 -14.20
CA SER A 84 -45.65 -70.46 -12.93
C SER A 84 -46.26 -71.17 -11.71
N CYS A 85 -47.25 -72.03 -11.92
CA CYS A 85 -48.01 -72.72 -10.88
C CYS A 85 -47.66 -74.21 -10.72
N SER A 86 -46.61 -74.72 -11.37
CA SER A 86 -46.35 -76.17 -11.50
C SER A 86 -46.26 -76.93 -10.16
N SER A 87 -45.67 -76.32 -9.11
CA SER A 87 -45.60 -76.86 -7.74
C SER A 87 -46.85 -76.60 -6.88
N LEU A 88 -47.77 -75.77 -7.38
CA LEU A 88 -48.96 -75.27 -6.71
C LEU A 88 -50.26 -75.75 -7.37
N ALA A 89 -50.17 -76.61 -8.39
CA ALA A 89 -51.31 -77.14 -9.11
C ALA A 89 -52.28 -77.85 -8.15
N ARG A 90 -53.57 -77.49 -8.22
CA ARG A 90 -54.67 -78.02 -7.39
C ARG A 90 -54.55 -77.76 -5.88
N LYS A 91 -53.72 -76.80 -5.47
CA LYS A 91 -53.66 -76.33 -4.08
C LYS A 91 -54.45 -75.04 -3.93
N ILE A 92 -55.10 -74.88 -2.79
CA ILE A 92 -55.57 -73.58 -2.31
C ILE A 92 -54.37 -72.92 -1.63
N ILE A 93 -54.03 -71.72 -2.08
CA ILE A 93 -52.97 -70.91 -1.50
C ILE A 93 -53.65 -70.01 -0.47
N GLN A 94 -53.27 -70.16 0.78
CA GLN A 94 -53.64 -69.27 1.86
C GLN A 94 -52.63 -68.13 1.93
N TYR A 95 -53.12 -66.90 2.04
CA TYR A 95 -52.30 -65.71 2.09
C TYR A 95 -52.87 -64.69 3.06
N GLY A 96 -51.98 -64.01 3.79
CA GLY A 96 -52.32 -63.06 4.85
C GLY A 96 -52.52 -63.74 6.21
N ASP A 97 -52.63 -62.93 7.25
CA ASP A 97 -52.90 -63.37 8.62
C ASP A 97 -54.24 -62.78 9.08
N GLY A 98 -55.26 -63.64 9.21
CA GLY A 98 -56.49 -63.39 9.99
C GLY A 98 -57.42 -62.23 9.58
N SER A 99 -58.65 -62.29 10.08
CA SER A 99 -59.61 -61.19 10.02
C SER A 99 -59.08 -59.97 10.79
N ILE A 100 -59.41 -58.76 10.34
CA ILE A 100 -59.10 -57.52 11.07
C ILE A 100 -59.92 -57.37 12.37
N THR A 101 -60.92 -58.22 12.57
CA THR A 101 -61.71 -58.32 13.80
C THR A 101 -61.66 -59.75 14.34
N ASP A 102 -60.56 -60.09 14.99
CA ASP A 102 -60.45 -61.33 15.75
C ASP A 102 -60.99 -61.10 17.18
N LEU A 103 -62.15 -61.68 17.49
CA LEU A 103 -62.86 -61.54 18.78
C LEU A 103 -62.27 -62.38 19.92
N ARG A 104 -61.02 -62.87 19.79
CA ARG A 104 -60.33 -63.63 20.83
C ARG A 104 -59.77 -62.71 21.91
N THR A 105 -59.77 -63.17 23.17
CA THR A 105 -59.14 -62.46 24.29
C THR A 105 -57.64 -62.31 24.01
N PRO A 106 -57.05 -61.10 24.04
CA PRO A 106 -55.64 -60.88 23.82
C PRO A 106 -54.79 -61.71 24.80
N THR A 107 -53.79 -62.41 24.28
CA THR A 107 -52.84 -63.19 25.11
C THR A 107 -51.59 -62.39 25.50
N SER A 108 -51.38 -61.22 24.89
CA SER A 108 -50.32 -60.25 25.23
C SER A 108 -50.80 -58.81 25.00
N THR A 109 -50.19 -57.86 25.73
CA THR A 109 -50.45 -56.42 25.60
C THR A 109 -49.49 -55.72 24.65
N SER A 110 -48.47 -56.42 24.13
CA SER A 110 -47.51 -55.86 23.18
C SER A 110 -46.97 -56.95 22.27
N SER A 111 -46.71 -56.61 21.00
CA SER A 111 -45.95 -57.46 20.08
C SER A 111 -45.05 -56.61 19.17
N VAL A 112 -44.00 -57.23 18.64
CA VAL A 112 -43.08 -56.58 17.69
C VAL A 112 -43.08 -57.38 16.40
N VAL A 113 -43.37 -56.70 15.30
CA VAL A 113 -43.36 -57.28 13.95
C VAL A 113 -42.21 -56.66 13.18
N ILE A 114 -41.40 -57.47 12.52
CA ILE A 114 -40.29 -56.98 11.68
C ILE A 114 -40.50 -57.52 10.27
N SER A 115 -40.47 -56.64 9.28
CA SER A 115 -40.60 -57.01 7.88
C SER A 115 -39.49 -57.96 7.43
N PRO A 116 -39.70 -58.75 6.36
CA PRO A 116 -38.60 -59.35 5.62
C PRO A 116 -37.61 -58.28 5.15
N ASN A 117 -36.36 -58.69 4.94
CA ASN A 117 -35.34 -57.81 4.36
C ASN A 117 -35.54 -57.66 2.85
N GLN A 118 -35.58 -56.42 2.36
CA GLN A 118 -35.62 -56.12 0.93
C GLN A 118 -34.29 -55.49 0.52
N ALA A 119 -33.65 -56.02 -0.52
CA ALA A 119 -32.38 -55.50 -1.02
C ALA A 119 -32.55 -54.81 -2.38
N THR A 120 -31.84 -53.70 -2.58
CA THR A 120 -31.80 -52.93 -3.82
C THR A 120 -30.41 -53.01 -4.45
N SER A 121 -30.34 -52.84 -5.78
CA SER A 121 -29.06 -52.79 -6.51
C SER A 121 -28.30 -51.46 -6.35
N ILE A 122 -28.96 -50.44 -5.79
CA ILE A 122 -28.42 -49.11 -5.56
C ILE A 122 -28.41 -48.80 -4.06
N GLN A 123 -27.51 -47.91 -3.65
CA GLN A 123 -27.50 -47.39 -2.29
C GLN A 123 -28.40 -46.16 -2.14
N PHE A 124 -28.99 -45.99 -0.96
CA PHE A 124 -29.81 -44.84 -0.58
C PHE A 124 -29.58 -44.48 0.90
N SER A 125 -29.75 -43.20 1.23
CA SER A 125 -29.66 -42.66 2.59
C SER A 125 -30.98 -42.07 3.09
N SER A 126 -32.04 -42.15 2.29
CA SER A 126 -33.36 -41.71 2.70
C SER A 126 -34.44 -42.70 2.31
N LEU A 127 -35.45 -42.83 3.18
CA LEU A 127 -36.66 -43.59 2.94
C LEU A 127 -37.85 -42.72 3.30
N LYS A 128 -38.86 -42.68 2.43
CA LYS A 128 -40.12 -41.98 2.70
C LYS A 128 -41.16 -42.98 3.16
N PHE A 129 -41.73 -42.78 4.34
CA PHE A 129 -42.85 -43.58 4.83
C PHE A 129 -44.14 -43.04 4.19
N THR A 130 -44.67 -43.74 3.19
CA THR A 130 -45.77 -43.21 2.36
C THR A 130 -47.15 -43.64 2.83
N GLY A 131 -47.28 -44.71 3.61
CA GLY A 131 -48.58 -45.15 4.10
C GLY A 131 -48.51 -46.40 4.97
N MET A 132 -49.52 -46.56 5.83
CA MET A 132 -49.72 -47.74 6.68
C MET A 132 -51.19 -48.11 6.69
N LEU A 133 -51.48 -49.40 6.57
CA LEU A 133 -52.81 -49.96 6.73
C LEU A 133 -52.85 -50.81 8.00
N GLY A 134 -53.75 -50.46 8.90
CA GLY A 134 -53.95 -51.17 10.16
C GLY A 134 -55.17 -50.67 10.92
N TYR A 135 -55.48 -51.33 12.02
CA TYR A 135 -56.50 -50.93 12.98
C TYR A 135 -55.84 -50.57 14.32
N GLN A 136 -56.19 -49.41 14.86
CA GLN A 136 -55.86 -49.00 16.21
C GLN A 136 -57.15 -48.60 16.92
N GLY A 137 -57.45 -49.28 18.03
CA GLY A 137 -58.50 -48.87 18.97
C GLY A 137 -58.07 -47.65 19.80
N PRO A 138 -59.00 -46.97 20.49
CA PRO A 138 -58.74 -45.77 21.29
C PRO A 138 -57.67 -45.92 22.37
N GLN A 139 -57.38 -47.16 22.81
CA GLN A 139 -56.39 -47.47 23.85
C GLN A 139 -55.22 -48.32 23.31
N SER A 140 -54.98 -48.29 21.99
CA SER A 140 -53.87 -49.00 21.34
C SER A 140 -53.09 -48.11 20.38
N SER A 141 -51.85 -48.47 20.06
CA SER A 141 -51.02 -47.76 19.08
C SER A 141 -50.19 -48.70 18.20
N ILE A 142 -49.81 -48.19 17.03
CA ILE A 142 -48.84 -48.80 16.13
C ILE A 142 -47.71 -47.80 15.94
N GLU A 143 -46.50 -48.15 16.38
CA GLU A 143 -45.30 -47.34 16.18
C GLU A 143 -44.41 -48.01 15.12
N ILE A 144 -43.94 -47.25 14.13
CA ILE A 144 -43.10 -47.76 13.04
C ILE A 144 -41.69 -47.16 13.15
N ALA A 145 -40.68 -47.99 12.89
CA ALA A 145 -39.34 -47.56 12.58
C ALA A 145 -38.87 -48.17 11.26
N LEU A 146 -38.11 -47.39 10.50
CA LEU A 146 -37.48 -47.78 9.24
C LEU A 146 -35.98 -48.04 9.44
N SER A 147 -35.42 -48.89 8.59
CA SER A 147 -34.01 -49.23 8.53
C SER A 147 -33.55 -49.23 7.08
N ASN A 148 -32.33 -48.75 6.80
CA ASN A 148 -31.67 -48.85 5.49
C ASN A 148 -30.48 -49.82 5.46
N ASP A 149 -30.24 -50.58 6.53
CA ASP A 149 -29.09 -51.48 6.71
C ASP A 149 -29.50 -52.91 7.13
N GLY A 150 -30.71 -53.34 6.75
CA GLY A 150 -31.20 -54.69 7.06
C GLY A 150 -31.63 -54.91 8.51
N GLY A 151 -31.80 -53.82 9.27
CA GLY A 151 -32.32 -53.83 10.65
C GLY A 151 -31.24 -53.70 11.73
N VAL A 152 -30.05 -53.20 11.39
CA VAL A 152 -29.00 -52.88 12.37
C VAL A 152 -29.32 -51.54 13.05
N THR A 153 -29.70 -50.54 12.27
CA THR A 153 -30.19 -49.24 12.75
C THR A 153 -31.68 -49.08 12.48
N TRP A 154 -32.38 -48.40 13.39
CA TRP A 154 -33.82 -48.16 13.35
C TRP A 154 -34.10 -46.71 13.67
N VAL A 155 -34.87 -46.05 12.81
CA VAL A 155 -35.30 -44.65 13.01
C VAL A 155 -36.83 -44.62 12.97
N SER A 156 -37.45 -44.08 14.01
CA SER A 156 -38.90 -43.95 14.09
C SER A 156 -39.43 -43.03 12.99
N ALA A 157 -40.60 -43.35 12.45
CA ALA A 157 -41.23 -42.62 11.35
C ALA A 157 -42.75 -42.62 11.49
N GLU A 158 -43.37 -41.50 11.15
CA GLU A 158 -44.81 -41.37 10.94
C GLU A 158 -45.14 -41.33 9.45
N VAL A 159 -46.40 -41.66 9.11
CA VAL A 159 -46.85 -41.64 7.71
C VAL A 159 -46.70 -40.20 7.16
N GLY A 160 -45.91 -40.06 6.10
CA GLY A 160 -45.54 -38.77 5.50
C GLY A 160 -44.06 -38.43 5.67
N ASP A 161 -43.39 -38.99 6.66
CA ASP A 161 -42.00 -38.66 6.98
C ASP A 161 -41.01 -39.12 5.90
N THR A 162 -39.96 -38.32 5.71
CA THR A 162 -38.75 -38.75 5.01
C THR A 162 -37.63 -38.93 6.02
N VAL A 163 -37.32 -40.18 6.32
CA VAL A 163 -36.27 -40.57 7.26
C VAL A 163 -34.92 -40.45 6.57
N LEU A 164 -33.98 -39.78 7.23
CA LEU A 164 -32.59 -39.65 6.79
C LEU A 164 -31.69 -40.56 7.64
N PHE A 165 -30.79 -41.28 6.97
CA PHE A 165 -29.81 -42.16 7.60
C PHE A 165 -28.41 -41.59 7.43
N ALA A 166 -27.58 -41.72 8.47
CA ALA A 166 -26.21 -41.19 8.47
C ALA A 166 -25.30 -41.90 7.45
N THR A 167 -25.56 -43.18 7.18
CA THR A 167 -24.80 -44.01 6.23
C THR A 167 -25.72 -44.49 5.12
N ASN A 168 -25.20 -44.52 3.90
CA ASN A 168 -25.89 -45.13 2.76
C ASN A 168 -26.01 -46.64 2.97
N GLY A 169 -27.17 -47.20 2.68
CA GLY A 169 -27.41 -48.63 2.70
C GLY A 169 -28.19 -49.08 1.48
N ASN A 170 -28.31 -50.39 1.27
CA ASN A 170 -28.97 -50.99 0.11
C ASN A 170 -30.03 -52.02 0.51
N GLN A 171 -30.47 -51.97 1.77
CA GLN A 171 -31.42 -52.93 2.32
C GLN A 171 -32.44 -52.21 3.17
N PHE A 172 -33.74 -52.31 2.89
CA PHE A 172 -34.72 -51.69 3.77
C PHE A 172 -35.58 -52.71 4.51
N ARG A 173 -35.88 -52.35 5.76
CA ARG A 173 -36.81 -53.05 6.64
C ARG A 173 -37.65 -52.05 7.42
N TRP A 174 -38.82 -52.50 7.85
CA TRP A 174 -39.61 -51.81 8.85
C TRP A 174 -39.82 -52.70 10.07
N LYS A 175 -39.98 -52.06 11.22
CA LYS A 175 -40.31 -52.66 12.50
C LYS A 175 -41.50 -51.94 13.08
N ALA A 176 -42.50 -52.70 13.49
CA ALA A 176 -43.70 -52.21 14.13
C ALA A 176 -43.76 -52.67 15.58
N TRP A 177 -44.02 -51.75 16.50
CA TRP A 177 -44.46 -52.08 17.85
C TRP A 177 -45.99 -51.95 17.89
N LEU A 178 -46.65 -53.07 18.16
CA LEU A 178 -48.09 -53.19 18.27
C LEU A 178 -48.43 -53.17 19.76
N ASN A 179 -48.86 -52.01 20.26
CA ASN A 179 -49.11 -51.77 21.68
C ASN A 179 -50.61 -51.78 21.95
N GLY A 180 -51.08 -52.79 22.69
CA GLY A 180 -52.49 -52.98 23.04
C GLY A 180 -52.72 -53.09 24.55
N THR A 181 -53.93 -53.50 24.91
CA THR A 181 -54.36 -53.79 26.27
C THR A 181 -54.96 -55.19 26.35
N ASN A 182 -55.37 -55.62 27.54
CA ASN A 182 -56.07 -56.90 27.70
C ASN A 182 -57.47 -56.92 27.03
N THR A 183 -57.93 -55.79 26.47
CA THR A 183 -59.25 -55.64 25.83
C THR A 183 -59.20 -55.06 24.41
N GLU A 184 -58.06 -54.49 23.98
CA GLU A 184 -57.88 -53.91 22.64
C GLU A 184 -56.52 -54.30 22.06
N THR A 185 -56.50 -54.88 20.86
CA THR A 185 -55.27 -55.24 20.15
C THR A 185 -55.16 -54.45 18.85
N PRO A 186 -54.05 -53.75 18.58
CA PRO A 186 -53.83 -53.13 17.29
C PRO A 186 -53.45 -54.19 16.24
N VAL A 187 -53.88 -53.97 15.00
CA VAL A 187 -53.62 -54.87 13.87
C VAL A 187 -52.87 -54.10 12.80
N LEU A 188 -51.76 -54.63 12.30
CA LEU A 188 -51.00 -54.08 11.18
C LEU A 188 -51.14 -55.01 9.98
N ASP A 189 -51.58 -54.46 8.85
CA ASP A 189 -51.78 -55.19 7.59
C ASP A 189 -50.68 -54.83 6.57
N LEU A 190 -50.42 -53.54 6.36
CA LEU A 190 -49.48 -53.09 5.33
C LEU A 190 -48.65 -51.87 5.74
N VAL A 191 -47.41 -51.82 5.29
CA VAL A 191 -46.52 -50.66 5.35
C VAL A 191 -46.00 -50.36 3.94
N SER A 192 -46.07 -49.10 3.52
CA SER A 192 -45.60 -48.60 2.22
C SER A 192 -44.44 -47.64 2.42
N ILE A 193 -43.35 -47.87 1.68
CA ILE A 193 -42.11 -47.10 1.75
C ILE A 193 -41.64 -46.78 0.33
N GLU A 194 -41.18 -45.55 0.12
CA GLU A 194 -40.61 -45.08 -1.14
C GLU A 194 -39.13 -44.70 -0.96
N TYR A 195 -38.31 -44.89 -2.00
CA TYR A 195 -36.92 -44.47 -2.04
C TYR A 195 -36.56 -43.92 -3.43
N THR A 196 -35.59 -43.02 -3.49
CA THR A 196 -35.12 -42.47 -4.77
C THR A 196 -34.22 -43.46 -5.48
N SER A 197 -34.66 -43.92 -6.66
CA SER A 197 -33.90 -44.91 -7.43
C SER A 197 -32.88 -44.32 -8.41
N SER A 198 -33.19 -43.16 -9.00
CA SER A 198 -32.27 -42.41 -9.86
C SER A 198 -32.80 -40.99 -10.13
N TYR A 199 -31.91 -40.07 -10.56
CA TYR A 199 -32.27 -38.76 -11.13
C TYR A 199 -32.14 -38.77 -12.66
N TYR A 200 -32.49 -37.70 -13.38
CA TYR A 200 -32.16 -37.60 -14.81
C TYR A 200 -30.64 -37.52 -15.03
N SER A 201 -30.12 -38.13 -16.11
CA SER A 201 -28.68 -38.21 -16.36
C SER A 201 -28.00 -36.83 -16.42
N SER A 202 -28.67 -35.86 -17.04
CA SER A 202 -28.29 -34.45 -17.03
C SER A 202 -29.51 -33.58 -17.27
N GLY A 203 -29.50 -32.37 -16.71
CA GLY A 203 -30.41 -31.29 -17.02
C GLY A 203 -29.64 -29.99 -17.23
N TYR A 204 -30.18 -29.05 -18.00
CA TYR A 204 -29.59 -27.74 -18.16
C TYR A 204 -30.65 -26.66 -18.32
N PHE A 205 -30.28 -25.43 -17.98
CA PHE A 205 -31.01 -24.24 -18.40
C PHE A 205 -30.04 -23.26 -19.05
N TYR A 206 -30.59 -22.34 -19.84
CA TYR A 206 -29.79 -21.28 -20.44
C TYR A 206 -30.54 -19.96 -20.48
N CYS A 207 -29.79 -18.87 -20.44
CA CYS A 207 -30.28 -17.50 -20.60
C CYS A 207 -29.52 -16.84 -21.75
N ARG A 208 -30.21 -16.03 -22.56
CA ARG A 208 -29.63 -15.26 -23.68
C ARG A 208 -29.70 -13.77 -23.33
N PHE A 209 -28.57 -13.07 -23.40
CA PHE A 209 -28.48 -11.68 -22.92
C PHE A 209 -28.64 -10.60 -24.00
N GLY A 210 -28.67 -10.97 -25.28
CA GLY A 210 -28.87 -10.03 -26.39
C GLY A 210 -27.86 -10.22 -27.51
N SER A 211 -28.05 -9.49 -28.62
CA SER A 211 -27.07 -9.43 -29.72
C SER A 211 -26.14 -8.26 -29.47
N TYR A 212 -24.84 -8.50 -29.55
CA TYR A 212 -23.81 -7.51 -29.40
C TYR A 212 -23.11 -7.22 -30.73
N THR A 213 -22.64 -5.99 -30.86
CA THR A 213 -21.78 -5.50 -31.95
C THR A 213 -20.35 -5.36 -31.42
N ALA A 214 -19.40 -5.06 -32.31
CA ALA A 214 -18.00 -4.79 -31.93
C ALA A 214 -17.85 -3.69 -30.87
N THR A 215 -18.77 -2.72 -30.86
CA THR A 215 -18.74 -1.57 -29.94
C THR A 215 -19.57 -1.78 -28.66
N SER A 216 -20.32 -2.88 -28.54
CA SER A 216 -21.18 -3.14 -27.38
C SER A 216 -20.93 -4.48 -26.70
N MET A 217 -20.06 -5.31 -27.27
CA MET A 217 -19.67 -6.57 -26.66
C MET A 217 -18.93 -6.29 -25.34
N PRO A 218 -19.33 -6.92 -24.22
CA PRO A 218 -18.54 -6.89 -22.99
C PRO A 218 -17.13 -7.44 -23.20
N LEU A 219 -16.13 -6.82 -22.56
CA LEU A 219 -14.74 -7.25 -22.59
C LEU A 219 -14.49 -8.48 -21.71
N ALA A 220 -15.28 -8.64 -20.64
CA ALA A 220 -15.17 -9.75 -19.71
C ALA A 220 -16.50 -10.03 -19.01
N ALA A 221 -16.55 -11.17 -18.33
CA ALA A 221 -17.62 -11.50 -17.42
C ALA A 221 -17.08 -12.09 -16.12
N THR A 222 -17.80 -11.82 -15.02
CA THR A 222 -17.56 -12.42 -13.70
C THR A 222 -18.81 -13.18 -13.29
N ILE A 223 -18.66 -14.42 -12.83
CA ILE A 223 -19.78 -15.22 -12.33
C ILE A 223 -19.54 -15.62 -10.89
N ASN A 224 -20.48 -15.30 -10.01
CA ASN A 224 -20.55 -15.77 -8.64
C ASN A 224 -21.77 -16.69 -8.49
N TYR A 225 -21.61 -17.86 -7.90
CA TYR A 225 -22.72 -18.76 -7.63
C TYR A 225 -22.52 -19.58 -6.36
N ASN A 226 -23.63 -19.98 -5.75
CA ASN A 226 -23.67 -20.87 -4.61
C ASN A 226 -24.38 -22.17 -4.99
N ALA A 227 -23.73 -23.31 -4.74
CA ALA A 227 -24.28 -24.60 -5.10
C ALA A 227 -23.85 -25.70 -4.13
N THR A 228 -24.73 -26.68 -3.94
CA THR A 228 -24.40 -27.95 -3.31
C THR A 228 -24.16 -28.99 -4.40
N VAL A 229 -22.93 -29.50 -4.49
CA VAL A 229 -22.55 -30.52 -5.49
C VAL A 229 -22.17 -31.80 -4.75
N PRO A 230 -23.09 -32.76 -4.61
CA PRO A 230 -22.79 -34.07 -4.03
C PRO A 230 -21.66 -34.79 -4.78
N SER A 231 -20.89 -35.61 -4.06
CA SER A 231 -19.83 -36.42 -4.67
C SER A 231 -20.36 -37.29 -5.82
N GLY A 232 -19.61 -37.35 -6.92
CA GLY A 232 -19.98 -38.06 -8.14
C GLY A 232 -20.99 -37.34 -9.05
N SER A 233 -21.51 -36.18 -8.64
CA SER A 233 -22.31 -35.28 -9.48
C SER A 233 -21.47 -34.10 -9.98
N SER A 234 -21.96 -33.34 -10.97
CA SER A 234 -21.25 -32.14 -11.43
C SER A 234 -22.18 -31.00 -11.80
N LEU A 235 -21.72 -29.78 -11.52
CA LEU A 235 -22.33 -28.53 -11.96
C LEU A 235 -21.32 -27.83 -12.86
N LYS A 236 -21.77 -27.39 -14.04
CA LYS A 236 -20.97 -26.63 -14.98
C LYS A 236 -21.68 -25.34 -15.36
N VAL A 237 -21.01 -24.21 -15.17
CA VAL A 237 -21.51 -22.87 -15.51
C VAL A 237 -20.62 -22.29 -16.62
N GLU A 238 -21.23 -21.89 -17.73
CA GLU A 238 -20.51 -21.44 -18.93
C GLU A 238 -21.15 -20.20 -19.55
N ILE A 239 -20.34 -19.34 -20.16
CA ILE A 239 -20.80 -18.39 -21.18
C ILE A 239 -20.45 -18.94 -22.55
N ARG A 240 -21.44 -19.15 -23.40
CA ARG A 240 -21.26 -19.59 -24.80
C ARG A 240 -21.41 -18.40 -25.74
N GLN A 241 -20.46 -18.25 -26.64
CA GLN A 241 -20.37 -17.11 -27.55
C GLN A 241 -20.88 -17.48 -28.95
N GLY A 242 -21.72 -16.62 -29.53
CA GLY A 242 -22.28 -16.72 -30.88
C GLY A 242 -23.37 -17.78 -31.06
N SER A 243 -23.28 -18.90 -30.35
CA SER A 243 -24.24 -20.01 -30.43
C SER A 243 -24.40 -20.72 -29.08
N THR A 244 -25.37 -21.63 -29.01
CA THR A 244 -25.56 -22.56 -27.89
C THR A 244 -24.54 -23.72 -27.90
N SER A 245 -23.61 -23.78 -28.86
CA SER A 245 -22.58 -24.81 -28.97
C SER A 245 -21.48 -24.67 -27.91
N THR A 246 -20.86 -25.79 -27.53
CA THR A 246 -19.73 -25.82 -26.59
C THR A 246 -18.40 -25.36 -27.21
N ILE A 247 -18.35 -25.12 -28.52
CA ILE A 247 -17.10 -24.79 -29.25
C ILE A 247 -16.47 -23.49 -28.74
N ASN A 248 -17.28 -22.49 -28.38
CA ASN A 248 -16.83 -21.21 -27.82
C ASN A 248 -17.38 -20.99 -26.41
N ALA A 249 -17.23 -22.00 -25.55
CA ALA A 249 -17.70 -21.96 -24.17
C ALA A 249 -16.58 -21.55 -23.21
N LEU A 250 -16.84 -20.48 -22.44
CA LEU A 250 -16.03 -20.08 -21.31
C LEU A 250 -16.63 -20.67 -20.04
N GLN A 251 -16.00 -21.69 -19.46
CA GLN A 251 -16.41 -22.25 -18.18
C GLN A 251 -15.90 -21.38 -17.02
N PHE A 252 -16.74 -21.21 -15.99
CA PHE A 252 -16.47 -20.42 -14.80
C PHE A 252 -16.55 -21.26 -13.53
N ASN A 253 -15.57 -21.05 -12.65
CA ASN A 253 -15.76 -21.31 -11.22
C ASN A 253 -16.40 -20.09 -10.55
N SER A 254 -17.02 -20.28 -9.39
CA SER A 254 -17.61 -19.17 -8.62
C SER A 254 -16.52 -18.16 -8.22
N GLY A 255 -16.76 -16.87 -8.47
CA GLY A 255 -15.82 -15.76 -8.24
C GLY A 255 -14.86 -15.48 -9.40
N GLN A 256 -14.89 -16.29 -10.46
CA GLN A 256 -13.94 -16.15 -11.56
C GLN A 256 -14.37 -15.07 -12.56
N THR A 257 -13.41 -14.25 -12.98
CA THR A 257 -13.53 -13.32 -14.13
C THR A 257 -12.81 -13.90 -15.34
N ARG A 258 -13.39 -13.81 -16.54
CA ARG A 258 -12.75 -14.24 -17.79
C ARG A 258 -13.07 -13.27 -18.93
N SER A 259 -12.09 -13.01 -19.79
CA SER A 259 -12.24 -12.17 -20.98
C SER A 259 -13.14 -12.82 -22.03
N ILE A 260 -13.91 -12.00 -22.71
CA ILE A 260 -14.77 -12.36 -23.84
C ILE A 260 -14.08 -11.92 -25.11
N THR A 261 -13.66 -12.88 -25.93
CA THR A 261 -12.92 -12.64 -27.17
C THR A 261 -13.80 -12.48 -28.41
N ALA A 262 -15.10 -12.73 -28.30
CA ALA A 262 -16.03 -12.55 -29.41
C ALA A 262 -16.14 -11.06 -29.77
N THR A 263 -16.14 -10.71 -31.05
CA THR A 263 -16.28 -9.32 -31.49
C THR A 263 -17.72 -8.95 -31.87
N SER A 264 -18.61 -9.93 -32.03
CA SER A 264 -20.04 -9.69 -32.27
C SER A 264 -20.85 -10.97 -32.03
N GLY A 265 -22.18 -10.84 -31.90
CA GLY A 265 -23.09 -11.96 -31.80
C GLY A 265 -23.74 -12.10 -30.41
N TYR A 266 -24.22 -13.31 -30.10
CA TYR A 266 -24.99 -13.58 -28.88
C TYR A 266 -24.13 -14.12 -27.75
N LEU A 267 -24.44 -13.72 -26.52
CA LEU A 267 -23.94 -14.38 -25.31
C LEU A 267 -25.05 -15.20 -24.65
N TYR A 268 -24.70 -16.43 -24.25
CA TYR A 268 -25.59 -17.35 -23.55
C TYR A 268 -24.95 -17.80 -22.23
N LEU A 269 -25.64 -17.62 -21.11
CA LEU A 269 -25.31 -18.35 -19.87
C LEU A 269 -25.89 -19.75 -19.99
N TYR A 270 -25.07 -20.76 -19.76
CA TYR A 270 -25.45 -22.16 -19.71
C TYR A 270 -25.09 -22.74 -18.35
N VAL A 271 -26.06 -23.40 -17.72
CA VAL A 271 -25.83 -24.15 -16.49
C VAL A 271 -26.26 -25.58 -16.71
N THR A 272 -25.32 -26.52 -16.59
CA THR A 272 -25.55 -27.95 -16.73
C THR A 272 -25.37 -28.65 -15.40
N LEU A 273 -26.38 -29.40 -14.99
CA LEU A 273 -26.39 -30.28 -13.83
C LEU A 273 -26.29 -31.73 -14.30
N THR A 274 -25.40 -32.50 -13.71
CA THR A 274 -25.18 -33.92 -14.04
C THR A 274 -25.33 -34.75 -12.77
N ARG A 275 -26.16 -35.79 -12.81
CA ARG A 275 -26.40 -36.66 -11.64
C ARG A 275 -25.18 -37.48 -11.26
N GLY A 276 -25.07 -37.83 -9.98
CA GLY A 276 -24.29 -38.97 -9.51
C GLY A 276 -25.07 -40.27 -9.61
N SER A 277 -24.35 -41.40 -9.62
CA SER A 277 -24.92 -42.72 -9.92
C SER A 277 -25.07 -43.66 -8.72
N ASN A 278 -24.28 -43.52 -7.64
CA ASN A 278 -24.39 -44.39 -6.46
C ASN A 278 -23.79 -43.76 -5.19
N PRO A 279 -24.62 -43.33 -4.21
CA PRO A 279 -26.08 -43.26 -4.29
C PRO A 279 -26.53 -42.25 -5.37
N PRO A 280 -27.77 -42.36 -5.89
CA PRO A 280 -28.32 -41.31 -6.74
C PRO A 280 -28.22 -39.95 -6.08
N SER A 281 -27.60 -38.99 -6.76
CA SER A 281 -27.43 -37.63 -6.26
C SER A 281 -27.61 -36.61 -7.39
N THR A 282 -28.05 -35.39 -7.06
CA THR A 282 -28.15 -34.28 -8.01
C THR A 282 -27.55 -33.03 -7.39
N PRO A 283 -26.81 -32.21 -8.15
CA PRO A 283 -26.41 -30.89 -7.69
C PRO A 283 -27.64 -29.98 -7.50
N VAL A 284 -27.50 -29.00 -6.63
CA VAL A 284 -28.48 -27.92 -6.41
C VAL A 284 -27.77 -26.59 -6.56
N LEU A 285 -28.27 -25.73 -7.45
CA LEU A 285 -27.83 -24.34 -7.58
C LEU A 285 -28.79 -23.47 -6.74
N HIS A 286 -28.27 -22.78 -5.73
CA HIS A 286 -29.07 -21.93 -4.84
C HIS A 286 -29.22 -20.52 -5.39
N ASP A 287 -28.13 -19.94 -5.88
CA ASP A 287 -28.08 -18.59 -6.46
C ASP A 287 -26.96 -18.46 -7.49
N LEU A 288 -27.11 -17.48 -8.40
CA LEU A 288 -26.14 -17.13 -9.43
C LEU A 288 -26.25 -15.64 -9.76
N ASN A 289 -25.10 -14.96 -9.77
CA ASN A 289 -24.90 -13.59 -10.19
C ASN A 289 -23.89 -13.55 -11.34
N LEU A 290 -24.20 -12.78 -12.39
CA LEU A 290 -23.36 -12.57 -13.56
C LEU A 290 -23.21 -11.06 -13.77
N THR A 291 -21.96 -10.61 -13.91
CA THR A 291 -21.61 -9.23 -14.22
C THR A 291 -20.82 -9.18 -15.51
N PHE A 292 -21.17 -8.26 -16.41
CA PHE A 292 -20.42 -7.95 -17.63
C PHE A 292 -19.59 -6.68 -17.42
N VAL A 293 -18.36 -6.68 -17.94
CA VAL A 293 -17.44 -5.54 -17.90
C VAL A 293 -17.44 -4.86 -19.27
N GLN A 294 -17.76 -3.56 -19.34
CA GLN A 294 -17.88 -2.82 -20.60
C GLN A 294 -16.79 -1.77 -20.85
N ASP A 295 -16.03 -1.38 -19.82
CA ASP A 295 -14.90 -0.46 -19.93
C ASP A 295 -13.78 -0.97 -19.02
N ALA A 296 -12.66 -1.36 -19.61
CA ALA A 296 -11.49 -1.83 -18.89
C ALA A 296 -10.24 -1.27 -19.57
N PRO A 297 -9.26 -0.77 -18.80
CA PRO A 297 -8.08 -0.14 -19.35
C PRO A 297 -7.25 -1.17 -20.14
N THR A 298 -6.78 -0.76 -21.31
CA THR A 298 -5.91 -1.54 -22.19
C THR A 298 -4.54 -0.89 -22.30
N ASP A 299 -3.53 -1.71 -22.57
CA ASP A 299 -2.17 -1.25 -22.88
C ASP A 299 -1.70 -0.24 -21.84
N VAL A 300 -1.70 -0.71 -20.59
CA VAL A 300 -1.55 0.14 -19.42
C VAL A 300 -0.08 0.33 -19.12
N GLY A 301 0.29 1.52 -18.65
CA GLY A 301 1.67 1.84 -18.32
C GLY A 301 1.80 2.56 -16.99
N ILE A 302 3.04 2.56 -16.47
CA ILE A 302 3.49 3.40 -15.37
C ILE A 302 4.61 4.27 -15.92
N ASP A 303 4.43 5.58 -15.80
CA ASP A 303 5.42 6.62 -16.14
C ASP A 303 5.85 7.32 -14.84
N ILE A 304 7.14 7.28 -14.54
CA ILE A 304 7.78 7.89 -13.39
C ILE A 304 8.48 9.16 -13.83
N GLY A 305 8.00 10.29 -13.30
CA GLY A 305 8.51 11.62 -13.67
C GLY A 305 7.60 12.38 -14.63
N ASP A 306 6.58 11.73 -15.22
CA ASP A 306 5.71 12.32 -16.26
C ASP A 306 6.55 12.84 -17.44
N ASP A 307 7.54 12.03 -17.85
CA ASP A 307 8.48 12.39 -18.92
C ASP A 307 8.00 11.90 -20.31
N GLY A 308 6.90 11.16 -20.34
CA GLY A 308 6.26 10.63 -21.54
C GLY A 308 6.80 9.26 -21.97
N VAL A 309 7.68 8.64 -21.18
CA VAL A 309 8.17 7.29 -21.35
C VAL A 309 7.60 6.43 -20.22
N SER A 310 7.12 5.23 -20.54
CA SER A 310 6.63 4.29 -19.52
C SER A 310 7.75 3.34 -19.11
N GLU A 311 8.14 3.36 -17.84
CA GLU A 311 9.10 2.42 -17.24
C GLU A 311 8.52 1.02 -17.08
N TRP A 312 7.19 0.89 -17.16
CA TRP A 312 6.53 -0.39 -17.13
C TRP A 312 5.28 -0.37 -17.99
N GLU A 313 5.08 -1.44 -18.77
CA GLU A 313 3.93 -1.60 -19.66
C GLU A 313 3.32 -2.99 -19.49
N TYR A 314 2.00 -3.05 -19.65
CA TYR A 314 1.22 -4.27 -19.75
C TYR A 314 0.34 -4.21 -20.98
N THR A 315 0.64 -5.07 -21.95
CA THR A 315 -0.12 -5.22 -23.19
C THR A 315 -1.45 -5.91 -22.95
N ASP A 316 -2.48 -5.56 -23.74
CA ASP A 316 -3.86 -6.05 -23.66
C ASP A 316 -4.70 -5.44 -22.52
N THR A 317 -5.93 -5.91 -22.37
CA THR A 317 -6.88 -5.46 -21.35
C THR A 317 -6.48 -5.93 -19.95
N LEU A 318 -6.23 -4.98 -19.04
CA LEU A 318 -6.01 -5.30 -17.64
C LEU A 318 -7.34 -5.57 -16.93
N LEU A 319 -7.53 -6.81 -16.47
CA LEU A 319 -8.70 -7.24 -15.71
C LEU A 319 -8.27 -7.72 -14.32
N GLY A 320 -8.52 -6.90 -13.30
CA GLY A 320 -8.11 -7.17 -11.92
C GLY A 320 -6.75 -6.55 -11.61
N THR A 321 -5.93 -7.25 -10.83
CA THR A 321 -4.64 -6.75 -10.32
C THR A 321 -3.48 -7.43 -11.04
N THR A 322 -2.42 -6.66 -11.30
CA THR A 322 -1.13 -7.15 -11.75
C THR A 322 -0.03 -6.47 -10.93
N THR A 323 1.18 -7.03 -10.96
CA THR A 323 2.34 -6.48 -10.24
C THR A 323 3.32 -5.90 -11.25
N ALA A 324 3.60 -4.60 -11.12
CA ALA A 324 4.66 -3.94 -11.86
C ALA A 324 5.99 -4.09 -11.12
N SER A 325 7.03 -4.52 -11.84
CA SER A 325 8.40 -4.65 -11.32
C SER A 325 9.39 -4.66 -12.47
N GLY A 326 10.57 -4.06 -12.29
CA GLY A 326 11.59 -4.01 -13.33
C GLY A 326 12.72 -3.04 -12.95
N GLN A 327 13.84 -3.12 -13.67
CA GLN A 327 14.95 -2.20 -13.49
C GLN A 327 14.59 -0.79 -13.97
N ASP A 328 13.82 -0.69 -15.05
CA ASP A 328 13.40 0.60 -15.62
C ASP A 328 12.62 1.44 -14.59
N LEU A 329 11.75 0.83 -13.78
CA LEU A 329 11.06 1.53 -12.67
C LEU A 329 12.03 2.08 -11.62
N ILE A 330 13.12 1.37 -11.35
CA ILE A 330 14.15 1.79 -10.40
C ILE A 330 14.98 2.93 -11.01
N ASP A 331 15.34 2.80 -12.28
CA ASP A 331 16.11 3.80 -13.00
C ASP A 331 15.31 5.11 -13.14
N GLY A 332 14.02 5.02 -13.47
CA GLY A 332 13.10 6.17 -13.49
C GLY A 332 13.02 6.86 -12.13
N LEU A 333 12.85 6.12 -11.03
CA LEU A 333 12.88 6.71 -9.68
C LEU A 333 14.21 7.43 -9.38
N ASN A 334 15.34 6.83 -9.76
CA ASN A 334 16.67 7.40 -9.50
C ASN A 334 16.97 8.62 -10.36
N GLU A 335 16.50 8.66 -11.61
CA GLU A 335 16.66 9.81 -12.51
C GLU A 335 15.92 11.05 -11.99
N GLN A 336 14.83 10.83 -11.25
CA GLN A 336 14.11 11.90 -10.56
C GLN A 336 14.78 12.33 -9.24
N ILE A 337 15.95 11.83 -8.86
CA ILE A 337 16.65 12.27 -7.64
C ILE A 337 17.88 13.10 -8.03
N GLU A 338 17.93 14.37 -7.60
CA GLU A 338 19.08 15.23 -7.85
C GLU A 338 20.34 14.68 -7.14
N GLY A 339 21.44 14.55 -7.89
CA GLY A 339 22.68 13.92 -7.41
C GLY A 339 23.54 14.77 -6.46
N THR A 340 23.09 15.96 -6.05
CA THR A 340 23.71 16.87 -5.07
C THR A 340 22.68 17.84 -4.52
N GLY A 341 22.92 18.45 -3.36
CA GLY A 341 22.12 19.57 -2.87
C GLY A 341 21.17 19.25 -1.72
N GLN A 342 20.41 20.26 -1.30
CA GLN A 342 19.36 20.17 -0.28
C GLN A 342 18.01 20.55 -0.87
N GLY A 343 16.97 19.81 -0.50
CA GLY A 343 15.60 20.11 -0.92
C GLY A 343 14.65 18.95 -0.74
N MET A 344 13.40 19.14 -1.18
CA MET A 344 12.47 18.05 -1.41
C MET A 344 12.21 17.96 -2.91
N ASN A 345 12.29 16.75 -3.46
CA ASN A 345 11.82 16.50 -4.82
C ASN A 345 10.50 15.72 -4.78
N ASN A 346 9.55 16.11 -5.63
CA ASN A 346 8.29 15.42 -5.78
C ASN A 346 8.39 14.53 -7.02
N ILE A 347 8.43 13.22 -6.81
CA ILE A 347 8.43 12.24 -7.89
C ILE A 347 6.99 11.93 -8.28
N SER A 348 6.61 12.28 -9.51
CA SER A 348 5.31 11.94 -10.07
C SER A 348 5.29 10.48 -10.51
N VAL A 349 4.19 9.77 -10.24
CA VAL A 349 3.93 8.43 -10.76
C VAL A 349 2.57 8.46 -11.46
N VAL A 350 2.60 8.34 -12.78
CA VAL A 350 1.44 8.47 -13.65
C VAL A 350 1.03 7.10 -14.17
N LEU A 351 -0.27 6.81 -14.12
CA LEU A 351 -0.86 5.61 -14.71
C LEU A 351 -1.43 5.97 -16.08
N THR A 352 -1.00 5.25 -17.11
CA THR A 352 -1.44 5.46 -18.49
C THR A 352 -2.29 4.29 -18.98
N SER A 353 -3.19 4.55 -19.93
CA SER A 353 -3.94 3.53 -20.65
C SER A 353 -4.43 4.10 -21.98
N GLU A 354 -4.51 3.25 -23.01
CA GLU A 354 -5.05 3.65 -24.32
C GLU A 354 -6.58 3.81 -24.34
N THR A 355 -7.30 3.15 -23.42
CA THR A 355 -8.77 3.12 -23.40
C THR A 355 -9.33 3.59 -22.07
N ALA A 356 -10.62 3.94 -22.07
CA ALA A 356 -11.31 4.38 -20.86
C ALA A 356 -11.43 3.22 -19.86
N GLY A 357 -11.09 3.49 -18.60
CA GLY A 357 -11.15 2.55 -17.51
C GLY A 357 -10.77 3.20 -16.18
N ILE A 358 -10.79 2.42 -15.12
CA ILE A 358 -10.29 2.84 -13.80
C ILE A 358 -9.01 2.07 -13.53
N LEU A 359 -7.90 2.80 -13.41
CA LEU A 359 -6.64 2.30 -12.90
C LEU A 359 -6.43 2.86 -11.50
N SER A 360 -5.93 2.01 -10.60
CA SER A 360 -5.51 2.41 -9.26
C SER A 360 -4.28 1.62 -8.86
N LEU A 361 -3.32 2.30 -8.24
CA LEU A 361 -2.25 1.65 -7.49
C LEU A 361 -2.81 1.21 -6.14
N ASP A 362 -2.93 -0.10 -5.94
CA ASP A 362 -3.43 -0.69 -4.69
C ASP A 362 -2.34 -0.68 -3.60
N GLU A 363 -1.12 -1.08 -3.99
CA GLU A 363 0.06 -1.10 -3.13
C GLU A 363 1.29 -0.58 -3.87
N PHE A 364 2.16 0.16 -3.16
CA PHE A 364 3.40 0.69 -3.69
C PHE A 364 4.51 0.55 -2.64
N PHE A 365 5.55 -0.21 -2.96
CA PHE A 365 6.68 -0.49 -2.07
C PHE A 365 7.98 -0.06 -2.72
N VAL A 366 8.77 0.73 -1.99
CA VAL A 366 10.12 1.13 -2.39
C VAL A 366 11.07 0.81 -1.25
N THR A 367 12.09 0.02 -1.53
CA THR A 367 13.25 -0.12 -0.66
C THR A 367 14.36 0.72 -1.27
N TYR A 368 14.88 1.70 -0.53
CA TYR A 368 15.94 2.58 -1.00
C TYR A 368 17.22 2.39 -0.19
N SER A 369 18.35 2.71 -0.81
CA SER A 369 19.66 2.83 -0.17
C SER A 369 20.29 4.13 -0.65
N MET A 370 20.74 4.95 0.28
CA MET A 370 21.37 6.24 -0.01
C MET A 370 22.83 6.01 -0.41
N ASN A 371 23.25 6.57 -1.55
CA ASN A 371 24.66 6.72 -1.86
C ASN A 371 25.24 7.96 -1.16
N THR A 372 26.56 8.00 -1.04
CA THR A 372 27.27 9.19 -0.53
C THR A 372 26.95 10.41 -1.37
N LEU A 373 26.74 11.58 -0.73
CA LEU A 373 26.25 12.80 -1.38
C LEU A 373 27.03 14.03 -0.91
N ASN A 374 27.37 14.94 -1.84
CA ASN A 374 27.75 16.31 -1.48
C ASN A 374 26.49 17.14 -1.23
N LEU A 375 26.23 17.45 0.05
CA LEU A 375 24.97 18.03 0.48
C LEU A 375 24.92 19.52 0.19
N ASP A 376 25.84 20.30 0.75
CA ASP A 376 25.89 21.75 0.57
C ASP A 376 27.22 22.38 1.02
N MET A 377 27.33 23.68 0.78
CA MET A 377 28.46 24.53 1.13
C MET A 377 27.99 25.81 1.82
N ILE A 378 28.63 26.17 2.92
CA ILE A 378 28.31 27.35 3.73
C ILE A 378 29.57 28.21 3.85
N PHE A 379 29.45 29.49 3.52
CA PHE A 379 30.50 30.50 3.68
C PHE A 379 29.86 31.89 3.75
N ASN A 380 30.60 32.89 4.25
CA ASN A 380 30.08 34.26 4.28
C ASN A 380 30.10 34.89 2.87
N LYS A 381 28.92 35.11 2.32
CA LYS A 381 28.73 35.64 0.95
C LYS A 381 29.10 37.11 0.82
N SER A 382 29.20 37.85 1.93
CA SER A 382 29.61 39.26 1.93
C SER A 382 31.12 39.44 2.00
N ASP A 383 31.90 38.36 2.16
CA ASP A 383 33.34 38.46 2.26
C ASP A 383 33.96 38.89 0.93
N ILE A 384 34.98 39.75 1.02
CA ILE A 384 35.88 40.07 -0.07
C ILE A 384 37.22 39.47 0.30
N LEU A 385 37.78 38.61 -0.54
CA LEU A 385 39.02 37.91 -0.28
C LEU A 385 40.22 38.86 -0.38
N HIS A 386 40.92 39.02 0.73
CA HIS A 386 42.15 39.79 0.86
C HIS A 386 42.95 39.32 2.08
N GLN A 387 44.22 39.74 2.16
CA GLN A 387 45.07 39.36 3.28
C GLN A 387 44.64 40.08 4.57
N ARG A 388 44.18 39.32 5.57
CA ARG A 388 43.79 39.84 6.90
C ARG A 388 44.36 38.98 8.03
N ASN A 389 44.00 39.30 9.27
CA ASN A 389 44.44 38.57 10.47
C ASN A 389 43.52 37.40 10.85
N THR A 390 42.29 37.39 10.35
CA THR A 390 41.29 36.35 10.62
C THR A 390 41.14 35.46 9.38
N PRO A 391 41.26 34.12 9.50
CA PRO A 391 41.12 33.25 8.33
C PRO A 391 39.71 33.30 7.74
N TYR A 392 39.60 32.96 6.47
CA TYR A 392 38.32 32.66 5.83
C TYR A 392 37.93 31.23 6.13
N GLU A 393 36.63 30.97 6.21
CA GLU A 393 36.09 29.64 6.45
C GLU A 393 35.05 29.29 5.38
N VAL A 394 35.19 28.08 4.83
CA VAL A 394 34.19 27.43 4.00
C VAL A 394 33.86 26.10 4.64
N VAL A 395 32.58 25.82 4.87
CA VAL A 395 32.10 24.57 5.45
C VAL A 395 31.47 23.74 4.35
N THR A 396 31.96 22.51 4.14
CA THR A 396 31.35 21.54 3.22
C THR A 396 30.69 20.43 4.04
N ARG A 397 29.49 20.02 3.63
CA ARG A 397 28.76 18.92 4.29
C ARG A 397 28.53 17.78 3.33
N HIS A 398 28.83 16.57 3.79
CA HIS A 398 28.78 15.34 3.01
C HIS A 398 27.96 14.29 3.75
N ILE A 399 27.00 13.65 3.08
CA ILE A 399 26.26 12.51 3.64
C ILE A 399 27.06 11.24 3.36
N ILE A 400 27.24 10.41 4.38
CA ILE A 400 27.82 9.07 4.27
C ILE A 400 26.73 8.13 3.76
N GLY A 401 26.97 7.47 2.62
CA GLY A 401 26.02 6.52 2.06
C GLY A 401 25.82 5.28 2.93
N ASP A 402 24.68 4.61 2.79
CA ASP A 402 24.29 3.45 3.61
C ASP A 402 25.24 2.24 3.44
N ASN A 403 25.96 2.18 2.30
CA ASN A 403 26.95 1.15 2.01
C ASN A 403 28.39 1.57 2.37
N ALA A 404 28.57 2.77 2.93
CA ALA A 404 29.85 3.30 3.38
C ALA A 404 29.88 3.35 4.92
N ASN A 405 31.08 3.28 5.50
CA ASN A 405 31.28 3.54 6.93
C ASN A 405 31.76 4.96 7.18
N SER A 406 32.45 5.58 6.22
CA SER A 406 33.01 6.93 6.35
C SER A 406 33.27 7.58 4.99
N ILE A 407 33.45 8.90 4.99
CA ILE A 407 34.08 9.59 3.86
C ILE A 407 35.59 9.35 3.95
N ARG A 408 36.16 8.77 2.89
CA ARG A 408 37.60 8.47 2.83
C ARG A 408 38.43 9.72 2.58
N LYS A 409 38.00 10.54 1.61
CA LYS A 409 38.66 11.78 1.21
C LYS A 409 37.65 12.82 0.77
N ALA A 410 38.00 14.09 0.95
CA ALA A 410 37.25 15.23 0.46
C ALA A 410 38.17 16.34 -0.01
N THR A 411 37.71 17.15 -0.96
CA THR A 411 38.46 18.29 -1.47
C THR A 411 37.60 19.54 -1.52
N LEU A 412 38.27 20.69 -1.37
CA LEU A 412 37.72 22.00 -1.64
C LEU A 412 38.64 22.73 -2.62
N GLN A 413 38.16 22.94 -3.83
CA GLN A 413 38.85 23.74 -4.84
C GLN A 413 38.31 25.17 -4.85
N ILE A 414 39.21 26.15 -4.75
CA ILE A 414 38.89 27.56 -4.94
C ILE A 414 39.01 27.87 -6.44
N LYS A 415 37.88 27.79 -7.14
CA LYS A 415 37.79 27.99 -8.58
C LYS A 415 37.92 29.48 -8.93
N ALA A 416 39.09 29.85 -9.42
CA ALA A 416 39.45 31.19 -9.85
C ALA A 416 40.26 31.16 -11.17
N THR A 417 40.57 32.34 -11.71
CA THR A 417 41.25 32.49 -13.01
C THR A 417 42.71 32.93 -12.81
N PRO A 418 43.69 32.27 -13.48
CA PRO A 418 43.57 31.05 -14.29
C PRO A 418 43.35 29.78 -13.44
N LEU A 419 42.61 28.82 -13.99
CA LEU A 419 42.29 27.56 -13.29
C LEU A 419 43.53 26.73 -12.94
N SER A 420 44.62 26.82 -13.71
CA SER A 420 45.89 26.14 -13.44
C SER A 420 46.58 26.59 -12.16
N SER A 421 46.17 27.74 -11.62
CA SER A 421 46.68 28.33 -10.39
C SER A 421 45.69 28.21 -9.23
N SER A 422 44.50 27.63 -9.45
CA SER A 422 43.45 27.51 -8.43
C SER A 422 43.88 26.56 -7.31
N PRO A 423 43.89 27.02 -6.05
CA PRO A 423 44.29 26.18 -4.94
C PRO A 423 43.24 25.11 -4.64
N THR A 424 43.72 23.94 -4.24
CA THR A 424 42.89 22.83 -3.78
C THR A 424 43.32 22.42 -2.38
N LEU A 425 42.40 22.45 -1.44
CA LEU A 425 42.56 21.90 -0.10
C LEU A 425 42.06 20.46 -0.10
N GLU A 426 42.77 19.58 0.61
CA GLU A 426 42.47 18.15 0.66
C GLU A 426 42.45 17.67 2.11
N TRP A 427 41.50 16.79 2.41
CA TRP A 427 41.39 16.07 3.66
C TRP A 427 41.24 14.59 3.38
N ASP A 428 41.98 13.76 4.11
CA ASP A 428 41.89 12.30 4.09
C ASP A 428 41.69 11.79 5.52
N VAL A 429 40.85 10.75 5.69
CA VAL A 429 40.49 10.22 7.00
C VAL A 429 41.69 9.65 7.78
N VAL A 430 42.75 9.22 7.09
CA VAL A 430 43.96 8.63 7.70
C VAL A 430 45.04 9.69 7.91
N GLN A 431 45.23 10.59 6.93
CA GLN A 431 46.30 11.58 6.94
C GLN A 431 45.89 12.93 7.55
N GLY A 432 44.59 13.19 7.68
CA GLY A 432 44.04 14.48 8.07
C GLY A 432 44.10 15.50 6.94
N PHE A 433 44.23 16.78 7.29
CA PHE A 433 44.41 17.86 6.31
C PHE A 433 45.79 17.81 5.70
N LEU A 434 45.84 17.80 4.37
CA LEU A 434 47.07 17.79 3.60
C LEU A 434 47.50 19.22 3.24
N PRO A 435 48.79 19.48 2.99
CA PRO A 435 49.24 20.76 2.45
C PRO A 435 48.48 21.10 1.15
N PRO A 436 47.99 22.34 0.99
CA PRO A 436 47.19 22.69 -0.17
C PRO A 436 48.02 22.59 -1.45
N ASN A 437 47.39 22.09 -2.52
CA ASN A 437 47.95 22.17 -3.85
C ASN A 437 47.66 23.57 -4.41
N ASP A 438 48.60 24.49 -4.22
CA ASP A 438 48.49 25.89 -4.61
C ASP A 438 49.74 26.35 -5.38
N PRO A 439 49.79 26.14 -6.72
CA PRO A 439 50.97 26.43 -7.53
C PRO A 439 51.38 27.91 -7.54
N SER A 440 50.46 28.83 -7.22
CA SER A 440 50.69 30.28 -7.24
C SER A 440 50.68 30.91 -5.85
N ALA A 441 50.61 30.09 -4.80
CA ALA A 441 50.58 30.50 -3.39
C ALA A 441 49.54 31.60 -3.12
N TRP A 442 48.32 31.46 -3.66
CA TRP A 442 47.17 32.34 -3.46
C TRP A 442 46.58 32.27 -2.06
N ILE A 443 46.72 31.14 -1.38
CA ILE A 443 46.29 30.92 0.00
C ILE A 443 47.43 30.40 0.88
N ASP A 444 47.26 30.58 2.19
CA ASP A 444 48.12 30.02 3.21
C ASP A 444 47.26 29.32 4.28
N THR A 445 47.65 28.12 4.68
CA THR A 445 46.94 27.34 5.70
C THR A 445 47.80 27.12 6.96
N THR A 446 49.05 27.60 6.96
CA THR A 446 50.04 27.32 8.03
C THR A 446 49.65 27.87 9.40
N ASN A 447 48.88 28.96 9.45
CA ASN A 447 48.42 29.61 10.68
C ASN A 447 46.91 29.42 10.92
N THR A 448 46.30 28.44 10.26
CA THR A 448 44.85 28.18 10.33
C THR A 448 44.56 26.82 10.96
N TYR A 449 43.32 26.60 11.40
CA TYR A 449 42.95 25.35 12.07
C TYR A 449 41.67 24.77 11.46
N SER A 450 41.80 24.17 10.27
CA SER A 450 40.73 23.36 9.67
C SER A 450 40.42 22.14 10.55
N TYR A 451 39.15 21.77 10.64
CA TYR A 451 38.69 20.63 11.44
C TYR A 451 37.49 19.94 10.80
N VAL A 452 37.16 18.75 11.30
CA VAL A 452 36.01 17.96 10.87
C VAL A 452 35.09 17.65 12.03
N VAL A 453 33.80 17.57 11.75
CA VAL A 453 32.76 17.15 12.70
C VAL A 453 31.90 16.11 12.01
N GLU A 454 31.81 14.92 12.59
CA GLU A 454 30.90 13.88 12.11
C GLU A 454 29.72 13.75 13.08
N SER A 455 28.50 13.84 12.57
CA SER A 455 27.29 13.67 13.37
C SER A 455 26.16 13.10 12.53
N ASN A 456 25.47 12.08 13.05
CA ASN A 456 24.29 11.47 12.42
C ASN A 456 24.50 11.05 10.95
N GLY A 457 25.66 10.47 10.61
CA GLY A 457 25.97 10.02 9.24
C GLY A 457 26.32 11.16 8.26
N MET A 458 26.60 12.35 8.77
CA MET A 458 27.08 13.49 7.98
C MET A 458 28.48 13.89 8.44
N LEU A 459 29.39 14.05 7.49
CA LEU A 459 30.71 14.65 7.70
C LEU A 459 30.68 16.13 7.29
N GLU A 460 30.94 17.00 8.26
CA GLU A 460 31.13 18.43 8.08
C GLU A 460 32.63 18.75 8.13
N ILE A 461 33.13 19.46 7.13
CA ILE A 461 34.54 19.85 7.04
C ILE A 461 34.62 21.37 7.01
N HIS A 462 35.32 21.94 7.99
CA HIS A 462 35.61 23.36 8.10
C HIS A 462 36.97 23.64 7.47
N TRP A 463 36.96 24.20 6.26
CA TRP A 463 38.15 24.58 5.52
C TRP A 463 38.53 26.02 5.87
N GLN A 464 39.59 26.18 6.64
CA GLN A 464 40.14 27.48 7.00
C GLN A 464 41.40 27.80 6.19
N PHE A 465 41.50 29.03 5.70
CA PHE A 465 42.66 29.52 4.95
C PHE A 465 42.79 31.04 5.04
N ASP A 466 44.02 31.53 4.98
CA ASP A 466 44.36 32.93 4.77
C ASP A 466 44.56 33.20 3.28
N VAL A 467 44.13 34.37 2.81
CA VAL A 467 44.42 34.82 1.45
C VAL A 467 45.75 35.54 1.43
N THR A 468 46.59 35.27 0.44
CA THR A 468 47.83 35.99 0.23
C THR A 468 47.64 37.08 -0.82
N THR A 469 48.56 38.05 -0.78
CA THR A 469 48.77 39.07 -1.81
C THR A 469 49.11 38.52 -3.21
N ASN A 470 49.40 37.22 -3.37
CA ASN A 470 49.67 36.64 -4.69
C ASN A 470 48.38 36.29 -5.44
N PHE A 471 47.25 36.22 -4.74
CA PHE A 471 45.95 35.98 -5.35
C PHE A 471 45.56 37.21 -6.17
N PRO A 472 45.53 37.17 -7.51
CA PRO A 472 45.22 38.36 -8.30
C PRO A 472 43.80 38.83 -8.04
N GLU A 473 43.63 40.16 -7.98
CA GLU A 473 42.31 40.80 -7.88
C GLU A 473 41.43 40.35 -9.05
N GLN A 474 40.25 39.84 -8.70
CA GLN A 474 39.32 39.29 -9.67
C GLN A 474 37.93 39.17 -9.07
N THR A 475 36.96 38.90 -9.93
CA THR A 475 35.59 38.61 -9.53
C THR A 475 35.25 37.16 -9.86
N ASN A 476 34.14 36.67 -9.32
CA ASN A 476 33.60 35.34 -9.60
C ASN A 476 34.48 34.17 -9.13
N VAL A 477 35.07 34.30 -7.95
CA VAL A 477 35.73 33.18 -7.26
C VAL A 477 34.67 32.28 -6.65
N LYS A 478 34.68 31.00 -7.02
CA LYS A 478 33.71 29.99 -6.54
C LYS A 478 34.40 28.87 -5.79
N PHE A 479 33.62 28.12 -5.02
CA PHE A 479 34.09 26.92 -4.36
C PHE A 479 33.51 25.68 -5.04
N VAL A 480 34.33 24.66 -5.23
CA VAL A 480 33.91 23.36 -5.75
C VAL A 480 34.34 22.31 -4.73
N SER A 481 33.40 21.51 -4.27
CA SER A 481 33.64 20.45 -3.30
C SER A 481 33.36 19.08 -3.90
N SER A 482 34.17 18.10 -3.48
CA SER A 482 34.01 16.70 -3.84
C SER A 482 34.37 15.80 -2.65
N CYS A 483 33.83 14.59 -2.65
CA CYS A 483 34.19 13.56 -1.69
C CYS A 483 34.20 12.18 -2.34
N THR A 484 34.90 11.25 -1.71
CA THR A 484 34.87 9.82 -2.04
C THR A 484 34.77 9.04 -0.75
N ASP A 485 33.85 8.07 -0.70
CA ASP A 485 33.64 7.22 0.48
C ASP A 485 34.54 5.97 0.49
N ASP A 486 34.32 5.11 1.49
CA ASP A 486 35.03 3.84 1.68
C ASP A 486 34.19 2.59 1.33
N SER A 487 33.15 2.74 0.51
CA SER A 487 32.21 1.65 0.17
C SER A 487 32.78 0.54 -0.74
N ASP A 488 34.01 0.65 -1.24
CA ASP A 488 34.63 -0.45 -2.00
C ASP A 488 34.89 -1.66 -1.10
N ALA A 489 34.19 -2.75 -1.38
CA ALA A 489 34.31 -4.03 -0.68
C ALA A 489 35.72 -4.63 -0.69
N ASN A 490 36.62 -4.16 -1.57
CA ASN A 490 38.01 -4.60 -1.65
C ASN A 490 39.00 -3.70 -0.88
N GLY A 491 38.50 -2.69 -0.16
CA GLY A 491 39.31 -1.78 0.64
C GLY A 491 39.99 -0.65 -0.15
N GLY A 492 39.53 -0.38 -1.37
CA GLY A 492 39.93 0.77 -2.19
C GLY A 492 39.07 2.02 -1.96
N GLU A 493 39.14 2.96 -2.91
CA GLU A 493 38.26 4.13 -2.93
C GLU A 493 36.85 3.71 -3.38
N GLY A 494 35.82 4.14 -2.65
CA GLY A 494 34.43 3.82 -2.95
C GLY A 494 33.76 4.80 -3.92
N TYR A 495 32.47 5.04 -3.70
CA TYR A 495 31.64 5.90 -4.54
C TYR A 495 32.03 7.37 -4.39
N SER A 496 31.99 8.09 -5.52
CA SER A 496 32.21 9.55 -5.58
C SER A 496 30.98 10.21 -6.20
N PRO A 497 30.19 10.99 -5.45
CA PRO A 497 29.06 11.73 -5.99
C PRO A 497 29.47 12.83 -6.98
N ALA A 498 28.47 13.41 -7.64
CA ALA A 498 28.66 14.58 -8.48
C ALA A 498 29.25 15.76 -7.68
N LEU A 499 30.04 16.60 -8.38
CA LEU A 499 30.71 17.76 -7.78
C LEU A 499 29.68 18.81 -7.34
N LEU A 500 29.85 19.33 -6.13
CA LEU A 500 29.05 20.45 -5.66
C LEU A 500 29.79 21.75 -5.97
N THR A 501 29.13 22.71 -6.61
CA THR A 501 29.68 24.05 -6.88
C THR A 501 28.88 25.11 -6.13
N SER A 502 29.56 26.08 -5.52
CA SER A 502 28.89 27.18 -4.82
C SER A 502 27.96 27.96 -5.77
N ALA A 503 26.73 28.22 -5.30
CA ALA A 503 25.77 29.04 -6.02
C ALA A 503 26.31 30.48 -6.15
N ASP A 504 26.74 31.06 -5.03
CA ASP A 504 27.34 32.38 -4.95
C ASP A 504 28.83 32.37 -5.26
N SER A 505 29.37 33.56 -5.55
CA SER A 505 30.80 33.80 -5.78
C SER A 505 31.29 34.99 -4.97
N LEU A 506 32.59 34.99 -4.68
CA LEU A 506 33.30 36.06 -3.99
C LEU A 506 34.17 36.85 -4.97
N SER A 507 34.68 38.00 -4.53
CA SER A 507 35.72 38.77 -5.22
C SER A 507 37.01 38.75 -4.40
N VAL A 508 38.13 38.95 -5.09
CA VAL A 508 39.45 39.20 -4.50
C VAL A 508 39.79 40.66 -4.75
N ASN A 509 40.10 41.42 -3.71
CA ASN A 509 40.43 42.84 -3.82
C ASN A 509 41.44 43.24 -2.73
N HIS A 510 42.65 43.63 -3.13
CA HIS A 510 43.70 44.06 -2.21
C HIS A 510 43.77 45.57 -2.06
N THR A 511 42.87 46.31 -2.72
CA THR A 511 42.81 47.76 -2.63
C THR A 511 42.29 48.20 -1.27
N PHE A 512 43.00 49.11 -0.61
CA PHE A 512 42.65 49.68 0.69
C PHE A 512 42.86 51.19 0.72
N GLY A 513 42.26 51.84 1.71
CA GLY A 513 42.45 53.26 1.96
C GLY A 513 41.88 53.68 3.30
N LEU A 514 41.65 54.97 3.48
CA LEU A 514 41.16 55.53 4.73
C LEU A 514 39.77 55.01 5.05
N GLY A 515 39.65 54.34 6.20
CA GLY A 515 38.37 53.98 6.79
C GLY A 515 37.77 55.16 7.57
N TRP A 516 38.57 55.75 8.47
CA TRP A 516 38.20 56.95 9.21
C TRP A 516 39.44 57.72 9.70
N MET A 517 39.28 59.01 9.99
CA MET A 517 40.31 59.89 10.54
C MET A 517 39.71 60.90 11.51
N GLN A 518 40.40 61.14 12.62
CA GLN A 518 40.11 62.20 13.59
C GLN A 518 41.36 63.03 13.85
N LEU A 519 41.16 64.29 14.19
CA LEU A 519 42.24 65.22 14.52
C LEU A 519 42.12 65.63 15.99
N ILE A 520 43.02 65.12 16.82
CA ILE A 520 42.99 65.36 18.27
C ILE A 520 43.90 66.54 18.59
N ASP A 521 43.39 67.45 19.41
CA ASP A 521 44.13 68.53 20.04
C ASP A 521 44.19 68.24 21.54
N ASP A 522 45.24 67.56 21.99
CA ASP A 522 45.44 67.18 23.38
C ASP A 522 46.51 68.03 24.10
N THR A 523 47.08 69.01 23.39
CA THR A 523 48.11 69.90 23.92
C THR A 523 47.57 71.33 24.02
N GLY A 524 47.74 71.97 25.19
CA GLY A 524 47.40 73.40 25.34
C GLY A 524 46.26 73.72 26.31
N SER A 525 45.66 74.90 26.15
CA SER A 525 44.65 75.45 27.08
C SER A 525 43.22 75.03 26.77
N VAL A 526 42.96 74.61 25.53
CA VAL A 526 41.70 74.05 25.06
C VAL A 526 42.05 72.71 24.45
N VAL A 527 41.44 71.64 24.93
CA VAL A 527 41.62 70.30 24.35
C VAL A 527 40.36 69.92 23.58
N ARG A 528 40.53 69.26 22.43
CA ARG A 528 39.43 68.75 21.60
C ARG A 528 39.73 67.34 21.13
N ASP A 529 38.73 66.48 21.30
CA ASP A 529 38.81 65.08 20.87
C ASP A 529 38.68 64.92 19.34
N ASP A 530 38.09 65.90 18.64
CA ASP A 530 38.02 65.91 17.17
C ASP A 530 37.85 67.34 16.62
N VAL A 531 38.96 67.95 16.20
CA VAL A 531 39.03 69.25 15.54
C VAL A 531 38.42 69.14 14.15
N GLN A 532 37.31 69.86 13.94
CA GLN A 532 36.63 69.87 12.66
C GLN A 532 37.35 70.76 11.63
N SER A 533 37.14 70.47 10.35
CA SER A 533 37.67 71.31 9.28
C SER A 533 37.08 72.73 9.35
N GLY A 534 37.95 73.75 9.31
CA GLY A 534 37.61 75.17 9.47
C GLY A 534 37.63 75.68 10.91
N GLU A 535 38.06 74.87 11.87
CA GLU A 535 38.23 75.31 13.25
C GLU A 535 39.58 75.98 13.53
N TRP A 536 39.63 76.76 14.62
CA TRP A 536 40.85 77.39 15.11
C TRP A 536 41.57 76.48 16.12
N VAL A 537 42.88 76.37 15.95
CA VAL A 537 43.87 75.71 16.83
C VAL A 537 44.96 76.72 17.22
N ALA A 538 45.61 76.59 18.36
CA ALA A 538 46.63 77.56 18.75
C ALA A 538 47.98 77.31 18.04
N ALA A 539 48.72 78.38 17.81
CA ALA A 539 50.06 78.31 17.24
C ALA A 539 51.01 77.57 18.19
N GLY A 540 51.80 76.64 17.62
CA GLY A 540 52.81 75.89 18.36
C GLY A 540 52.32 74.72 19.22
N GLU A 541 51.01 74.42 19.21
CA GLU A 541 50.44 73.18 19.75
C GLU A 541 50.75 71.99 18.82
N THR A 542 50.75 70.78 19.36
CA THR A 542 50.89 69.54 18.60
C THR A 542 49.50 68.95 18.38
N LEU A 543 49.13 68.69 17.13
CA LEU A 543 47.92 67.96 16.79
C LEU A 543 48.24 66.49 16.48
N THR A 544 47.36 65.59 16.88
CA THR A 544 47.48 64.15 16.63
C THR A 544 46.43 63.69 15.63
N PHE A 545 46.88 63.28 14.45
CA PHE A 545 46.04 62.58 13.47
C PHE A 545 45.95 61.10 13.86
N THR A 546 44.74 60.62 14.15
CA THR A 546 44.47 59.20 14.40
C THR A 546 43.43 58.67 13.43
N GLY A 547 43.53 57.41 13.06
CA GLY A 547 42.57 56.79 12.16
C GLY A 547 42.87 55.34 11.86
N ALA A 548 42.06 54.74 10.99
CA ALA A 548 42.24 53.36 10.53
C ALA A 548 42.18 53.25 9.00
N MET A 549 42.93 52.29 8.46
CA MET A 549 42.87 51.86 7.08
C MET A 549 42.01 50.61 6.94
N TRP A 550 41.15 50.56 5.93
CA TRP A 550 40.30 49.41 5.60
C TRP A 550 40.43 49.01 4.13
N TYR A 551 40.27 47.72 3.85
CA TYR A 551 40.07 47.27 2.47
C TYR A 551 38.77 47.84 1.90
N LEU A 552 38.78 48.12 0.59
CA LEU A 552 37.66 48.75 -0.08
C LEU A 552 36.39 47.90 0.06
N ASN A 553 35.31 48.53 0.53
CA ASN A 553 34.00 47.92 0.79
C ASN A 553 34.00 46.87 1.92
N THR A 554 35.01 46.86 2.80
CA THR A 554 35.03 46.02 4.01
C THR A 554 35.34 46.86 5.25
N GLN A 555 35.31 46.22 6.41
CA GLN A 555 35.85 46.77 7.67
C GLN A 555 37.10 46.01 8.11
N ASP A 556 37.67 45.22 7.20
CA ASP A 556 38.89 44.46 7.46
C ASP A 556 40.11 45.36 7.27
N THR A 557 41.05 45.26 8.19
CA THR A 557 42.26 46.09 8.21
C THR A 557 43.40 45.42 7.45
N PRO A 558 44.18 46.15 6.64
CA PRO A 558 45.44 45.66 6.11
C PRO A 558 46.38 45.21 7.24
N ARG A 559 47.26 44.25 6.97
CA ARG A 559 48.30 43.85 7.92
C ARG A 559 49.24 45.03 8.20
N ASP A 560 49.85 45.04 9.39
CA ASP A 560 50.75 46.10 9.84
C ASP A 560 51.92 46.37 8.87
N SER A 561 52.35 45.35 8.11
CA SER A 561 53.41 45.45 7.09
C SER A 561 52.93 45.89 5.71
N ALA A 562 51.63 46.13 5.52
CA ALA A 562 51.03 46.39 4.21
C ALA A 562 50.95 47.89 3.87
N PHE A 563 51.06 48.77 4.86
CA PHE A 563 50.98 50.20 4.62
C PHE A 563 51.80 50.98 5.62
N ASP A 564 52.07 52.24 5.29
CA ASP A 564 52.58 53.29 6.18
C ASP A 564 51.76 54.55 5.94
N ALA A 565 51.55 55.35 6.98
CA ALA A 565 50.78 56.58 6.90
C ALA A 565 51.65 57.81 7.17
N ARG A 566 51.40 58.91 6.45
CA ARG A 566 52.08 60.20 6.65
C ARG A 566 51.14 61.36 6.38
N VAL A 567 51.42 62.51 6.97
CA VAL A 567 50.65 63.74 6.72
C VAL A 567 51.52 64.75 5.97
N SER A 568 50.94 65.36 4.94
CA SER A 568 51.52 66.52 4.26
C SER A 568 50.80 67.80 4.68
N GLN A 569 51.53 68.91 4.76
CA GLN A 569 51.05 70.23 5.14
C GLN A 569 51.20 71.18 3.96
N ASP A 570 50.10 71.70 3.40
CA ASP A 570 50.07 72.53 2.19
C ASP A 570 50.91 71.95 1.03
N GLY A 571 50.89 70.62 0.90
CA GLY A 571 51.67 69.87 -0.08
C GLY A 571 53.15 69.64 0.30
N TYR A 572 53.62 70.17 1.43
CA TYR A 572 54.96 69.89 1.96
C TYR A 572 54.96 68.66 2.87
N LEU A 573 55.89 67.73 2.62
CA LEU A 573 56.08 66.54 3.44
C LEU A 573 57.10 66.80 4.55
N CYS A 574 56.58 66.88 5.77
CA CYS A 574 57.35 66.93 6.99
C CYS A 574 58.05 65.57 7.24
N SER A 575 59.35 65.59 7.60
CA SER A 575 60.16 64.36 7.73
C SER A 575 59.81 63.49 8.94
N THR A 576 59.12 64.06 9.94
CA THR A 576 58.72 63.39 11.19
C THR A 576 57.23 63.07 11.26
N CYS A 577 56.42 63.56 10.31
CA CYS A 577 54.96 63.41 10.31
C CYS A 577 54.53 62.10 9.64
N ARG A 578 55.01 60.97 10.17
CA ARG A 578 54.70 59.63 9.67
C ARG A 578 54.55 58.63 10.81
N ASP A 579 53.73 57.62 10.59
CA ASP A 579 53.61 56.44 11.43
C ASP A 579 53.97 55.20 10.62
N THR A 580 54.77 54.34 11.23
CA THR A 580 55.21 53.05 10.66
C THR A 580 54.91 51.88 11.61
N SER A 581 54.13 52.11 12.67
CA SER A 581 53.75 51.09 13.65
C SER A 581 52.48 50.34 13.24
N ASN A 582 51.53 51.04 12.61
CA ASN A 582 50.40 50.54 11.81
C ASN A 582 49.58 49.39 12.43
N MET A 583 49.57 49.27 13.75
CA MET A 583 49.07 48.09 14.45
C MET A 583 47.56 47.93 14.23
N ASN A 584 47.14 46.78 13.70
CA ASN A 584 45.75 46.48 13.36
C ASN A 584 45.12 47.55 12.44
N GLY A 585 45.87 48.05 11.46
CA GLY A 585 45.35 49.06 10.52
C GLY A 585 45.27 50.48 11.06
N MET A 586 45.64 50.72 12.33
CA MET A 586 45.56 52.03 12.95
C MET A 586 46.82 52.86 12.73
N PHE A 587 46.68 54.18 12.56
CA PHE A 587 47.81 55.12 12.50
C PHE A 587 47.64 56.25 13.53
N HIS A 588 48.78 56.77 14.00
CA HIS A 588 48.87 57.89 14.94
C HIS A 588 50.06 58.80 14.55
N ILE A 589 49.76 60.00 14.05
CA ILE A 589 50.76 60.92 13.51
C ILE A 589 50.66 62.27 14.22
N ASN A 590 51.74 62.67 14.89
CA ASN A 590 51.83 63.98 15.54
C ASN A 590 52.39 65.02 14.58
N VAL A 591 51.76 66.19 14.53
CA VAL A 591 52.12 67.32 13.67
C VAL A 591 52.16 68.58 14.51
N ASP A 592 53.32 69.23 14.59
CA ASP A 592 53.47 70.51 15.30
C ASP A 592 52.90 71.65 14.45
N MET A 593 52.01 72.45 15.03
CA MET A 593 51.44 73.61 14.37
C MET A 593 52.48 74.73 14.22
N PRO A 594 52.40 75.53 13.14
CA PRO A 594 53.25 76.70 12.96
C PRO A 594 53.20 77.63 14.17
N GLN A 595 54.35 78.23 14.51
CA GLN A 595 54.49 79.16 15.65
C GLN A 595 53.96 80.57 15.35
N SER A 596 53.58 80.84 14.10
CA SER A 596 53.05 82.13 13.64
C SER A 596 51.55 82.04 13.43
N ASP A 597 50.86 83.16 13.57
CA ASP A 597 49.46 83.31 13.20
C ASP A 597 49.25 83.06 11.69
N ILE A 598 48.32 82.15 11.34
CA ILE A 598 47.98 81.81 9.96
C ILE A 598 46.45 81.87 9.81
N PRO A 599 45.89 83.09 9.65
CA PRO A 599 44.45 83.29 9.48
C PRO A 599 43.92 82.82 8.12
N GLU A 600 44.82 82.58 7.15
CA GLU A 600 44.46 81.98 5.85
C GLU A 600 44.25 80.46 5.94
N GLY A 601 44.65 79.85 7.08
CA GLY A 601 44.55 78.43 7.38
C GLY A 601 45.63 77.57 6.74
N VAL A 602 45.67 76.31 7.16
CA VAL A 602 46.64 75.28 6.76
C VAL A 602 45.86 74.04 6.36
N THR A 603 46.20 73.45 5.22
CA THR A 603 45.59 72.19 4.75
C THR A 603 46.52 71.02 5.04
N PHE A 604 46.02 70.04 5.77
CA PHE A 604 46.67 68.76 6.00
C PHE A 604 46.04 67.70 5.11
N GLU A 605 46.86 66.86 4.48
CA GLU A 605 46.41 65.69 3.71
C GLU A 605 47.13 64.44 4.22
N LEU A 606 46.34 63.46 4.64
CA LEU A 606 46.82 62.12 4.92
C LEU A 606 47.18 61.42 3.61
N GLN A 607 48.33 60.77 3.60
CA GLN A 607 48.81 59.94 2.51
C GLN A 607 49.19 58.58 3.06
N THR A 608 48.78 57.53 2.38
CA THR A 608 49.25 56.17 2.65
C THR A 608 50.00 55.62 1.45
N TYR A 609 50.86 54.64 1.66
CA TYR A 609 51.54 53.94 0.58
C TYR A 609 51.69 52.47 0.93
N ASN A 610 51.71 51.63 -0.11
CA ASN A 610 52.04 50.22 -0.01
C ASN A 610 53.40 50.02 -0.70
N GLU A 611 54.37 49.46 0.01
CA GLU A 611 55.73 49.28 -0.53
C GLU A 611 55.81 48.21 -1.63
N ARG A 612 54.82 47.31 -1.69
CA ARG A 612 54.80 46.19 -2.62
C ARG A 612 54.11 46.53 -3.94
N ASP A 613 52.95 47.16 -3.87
CA ASP A 613 52.22 47.66 -5.05
C ASP A 613 51.51 48.98 -4.73
N PRO A 614 51.98 50.12 -5.27
CA PRO A 614 51.35 51.42 -5.01
C PRO A 614 49.93 51.53 -5.58
N ASN A 615 49.49 50.63 -6.48
CA ASN A 615 48.14 50.65 -7.03
C ASN A 615 47.08 50.07 -6.08
N TRP A 616 47.49 49.38 -5.02
CA TRP A 616 46.56 48.87 -3.98
C TRP A 616 46.14 49.94 -2.98
N VAL A 617 46.60 51.17 -3.15
CA VAL A 617 46.23 52.30 -2.31
C VAL A 617 45.26 53.20 -3.06
N LEU A 618 44.12 53.48 -2.43
CA LEU A 618 43.19 54.48 -2.92
C LEU A 618 43.85 55.86 -2.95
N SER A 619 43.54 56.63 -4.00
CA SER A 619 43.97 58.03 -4.07
C SER A 619 43.28 58.86 -2.98
N PRO A 620 43.99 59.77 -2.29
CA PRO A 620 43.38 60.69 -1.33
C PRO A 620 42.22 61.48 -1.94
N ASN A 621 41.19 61.70 -1.14
CA ASN A 621 40.04 62.55 -1.47
C ASN A 621 39.79 63.56 -0.31
N GLU A 622 38.69 64.31 -0.35
CA GLU A 622 38.37 65.30 0.70
C GLU A 622 38.31 64.72 2.11
N ASP A 623 37.96 63.44 2.29
CA ASP A 623 37.89 62.79 3.62
C ASP A 623 39.27 62.62 4.28
N TRP A 624 40.33 62.59 3.45
CA TRP A 624 41.72 62.45 3.87
C TRP A 624 42.34 63.80 4.22
N GLN A 625 41.59 64.90 4.04
CA GLN A 625 42.07 66.25 4.24
C GLN A 625 41.43 66.90 5.48
N ARG A 626 42.19 67.76 6.16
CA ARG A 626 41.71 68.63 7.23
C ARG A 626 42.26 70.01 7.02
N PHE A 627 41.41 71.02 7.07
CA PHE A 627 41.80 72.42 7.00
C PHE A 627 41.58 73.07 8.36
N VAL A 628 42.57 73.79 8.90
CA VAL A 628 42.46 74.46 10.21
C VAL A 628 43.06 75.85 10.17
N TYR A 629 42.54 76.76 10.97
CA TYR A 629 43.11 78.08 11.19
C TYR A 629 44.06 78.05 12.39
N VAL A 630 45.20 78.72 12.29
CA VAL A 630 46.21 78.74 13.37
C VAL A 630 46.21 80.12 14.02
N ASP A 631 45.84 80.22 15.30
CA ASP A 631 45.85 81.46 16.07
C ASP A 631 47.19 81.63 16.81
N GLY A 632 48.00 82.57 16.34
CA GLY A 632 49.26 82.96 16.98
C GLY A 632 49.16 84.21 17.84
N THR A 633 47.95 84.70 18.12
CA THR A 633 47.74 85.95 18.85
C THR A 633 48.19 85.80 20.31
N PRO A 634 49.19 86.59 20.77
CA PRO A 634 49.59 86.55 22.17
C PRO A 634 48.40 86.92 23.06
N PRO A 635 48.16 86.21 24.17
CA PRO A 635 47.00 86.47 25.01
C PRO A 635 47.01 87.92 25.50
N LYS A 636 45.96 88.67 25.14
CA LYS A 636 45.79 90.04 25.61
C LYS A 636 45.26 89.99 27.04
N ALA A 637 46.12 90.28 28.02
CA ALA A 637 45.68 90.46 29.40
C ALA A 637 44.69 91.65 29.48
N LEU A 638 43.39 91.37 29.53
CA LEU A 638 42.33 92.39 29.58
C LEU A 638 42.25 93.07 30.96
N SER A 639 42.61 92.34 32.03
CA SER A 639 42.87 92.88 33.37
C SER A 639 43.60 91.85 34.23
N VAL A 640 44.60 92.27 34.99
CA VAL A 640 45.17 91.46 36.08
C VAL A 640 44.65 92.06 37.39
N SER A 641 43.62 91.44 37.95
CA SER A 641 43.09 91.79 39.27
C SER A 641 43.55 90.70 40.24
N PRO A 642 44.13 91.03 41.41
CA PRO A 642 44.27 90.05 42.48
C PRO A 642 42.88 89.51 42.87
N LEU A 643 42.79 88.25 43.31
CA LEU A 643 41.56 87.73 43.91
C LEU A 643 41.09 88.70 45.00
N GLU A 644 39.79 88.97 45.03
CA GLU A 644 39.17 89.69 46.15
C GLU A 644 39.57 88.96 47.45
N ASP A 645 40.12 89.70 48.42
CA ASP A 645 40.79 89.25 49.66
C ASP A 645 42.27 88.79 49.61
N ALA A 646 42.97 88.89 48.48
CA ALA A 646 44.40 88.52 48.40
C ALA A 646 45.40 89.63 48.79
N TYR A 647 44.95 90.78 49.31
CA TYR A 647 45.83 91.88 49.71
C TYR A 647 45.51 92.42 51.11
N GLU A 648 46.27 91.97 52.12
CA GLU A 648 46.40 92.67 53.41
C GLU A 648 47.45 93.78 53.27
N ALA A 649 46.99 95.03 53.21
CA ALA A 649 47.85 96.19 53.48
C ALA A 649 47.81 96.50 54.98
N ALA A 650 48.98 96.49 55.63
CA ALA A 650 49.11 96.93 57.02
C ALA A 650 48.63 98.38 57.18
N THR A 651 47.76 98.63 58.16
CA THR A 651 47.47 99.98 58.67
C THR A 651 47.82 100.05 60.16
N VAL A 652 48.18 101.27 60.58
CA VAL A 652 48.77 101.68 61.87
C VAL A 652 47.96 101.24 63.08
#